data_AF-A0A0V0QKT2-F1
#
_entry.id   AF-A0A0V0QKT2-F1
#
_cell.length_a   1.000
_cell.length_b   1.000
_cell.length_c   1.000
_cell.angle_alpha   90.00
_cell.angle_beta   90.00
_cell.angle_gamma   90.00
#
_symmetry.space_group_name_H-M   'P 1'
#
loop_
_entity.id
_entity.type
_entity.pdbx_description
1 polymer ?
#
loop_
_entity_poly.entity_id
_entity_poly.type
_entity_poly.pdbx_seq_one_letter_code
_entity_poly.pdbx_strand_id
1 'polypeptide(L)'
;MSDSGNEDNNNNYNENNEIYDDNEDYNPENDGGEYGNQNNNYENQDGENYDENYDNDQHGNEYDDGQEGQPQGEEEENDYNYGNDLINGQNREEEEEEEDDFPEYANEQNKQLNEIIKEKRRLIKEISRKIDEKQDRKKILGDHLKSVQVELLHTQALIDEKNKEIETEDHLKQISERQIGRLQAEYRKMKKLAMEQEEKLNDVQNQIYKGNEKMDQYKLQMNCDQEELEQWSLAARQKEEDNLTLEKYKRADEVKIKELNLLITRLTVKNILSFNLNILLQKIQLNTFIQQAEVSKKQQELEKEITETQTAQIELDKTSEEFNKQNEERHKLFLQWKEVTEIIKRRHENIREAGEEFSKVKMEMGTNQDALKQRKQMLKSEKDNNKAIEQANELLERQKIQQIKDNKVVKEQNDNLMAEVEILKNQVSAFASDLNSKKNKISMLTQDKLAKKQRLNLAQQKYNAHVIKMKNEDMAAKNFEAQKAYAEEKYTTKLKEKQAIEKKIKKKKESLYRYTQELFKLREKEANLYGDIQGNMAACRNLKAHISNLNQDFQRQQELLYNAEYQIQLMERKVARAKGERTLEERNDIKNEKEKAQNENDEVKSENKKLKDSLKDLEDSLRSIDKRLTALQGDEKKYDKIVKSLILENDMTYQDLNKIVKKKEEILVNHDSMKLEIKKIQQTLSNEMNTVFQLENRKYQLEMSMQEREKEIMVHKDVLITENKAAEEERHKIAVELAERKTKVKNLKIKYESLVQKNVASNGEVETVNEHSQAYYVIKAAQEREELQRKGDELNAKILKSEKELKALDNTLNHLKGWNSKYWDSFLNKGVTKNDRDQKEALDDQCRAGSENLFKKKKELQKLQKEYEEDMRRFNEIQNKMEILANQERDLSEQIDRVQKDIQEQQGKIERANKNFEKTAKRTEQLGINTSEDNIHIVQMLYDRETNLAKTLLTAIYNLSNDIPEMAGVLEDALRENNIALPSRAPSSIDTQSQAASQRSFNSRGSYKSQQSGQQSRQSRQSSRSRQY
;
A
#
# COMPACT_ATOMS: atom_id res chain seq x y z
N MET A 1 4.60 19.68 -55.88
CA MET A 1 3.29 20.23 -55.50
C MET A 1 2.76 19.29 -54.44
N SER A 2 3.20 19.48 -53.19
CA SER A 2 2.78 20.50 -52.19
C SER A 2 1.99 19.72 -51.15
N ASP A 3 2.65 19.33 -50.06
CA ASP A 3 2.65 20.03 -48.75
C ASP A 3 1.42 19.58 -47.96
N SER A 4 1.42 19.30 -46.66
CA SER A 4 2.32 19.51 -45.53
C SER A 4 1.65 18.79 -44.34
N GLY A 5 2.36 18.16 -43.40
CA GLY A 5 2.88 18.76 -42.16
C GLY A 5 2.46 17.85 -40.99
N ASN A 6 3.43 17.31 -40.24
CA ASN A 6 3.92 17.82 -38.94
C ASN A 6 2.89 17.64 -37.80
N GLU A 7 3.21 17.30 -36.56
CA GLU A 7 4.42 17.01 -35.77
C GLU A 7 3.85 16.52 -34.42
N ASP A 8 4.28 15.37 -33.90
CA ASP A 8 5.32 15.24 -32.88
C ASP A 8 4.95 15.63 -31.43
N ASN A 9 5.12 14.62 -30.57
CA ASN A 9 5.97 14.63 -29.37
C ASN A 9 5.39 14.73 -27.94
N ASN A 10 5.91 13.77 -27.15
CA ASN A 10 6.54 13.89 -25.83
C ASN A 10 5.65 13.84 -24.58
N ASN A 11 5.79 12.79 -23.75
CA ASN A 11 6.82 12.54 -22.69
C ASN A 11 6.15 12.79 -21.31
N ASN A 12 6.46 12.18 -20.17
CA ASN A 12 7.60 11.40 -19.69
C ASN A 12 7.25 10.82 -18.29
N TYR A 13 8.24 10.13 -17.67
CA TYR A 13 8.43 9.78 -16.25
C TYR A 13 7.98 8.37 -15.85
N ASN A 14 8.88 7.38 -15.66
CA ASN A 14 9.96 7.18 -14.65
C ASN A 14 9.47 6.05 -13.70
N GLU A 15 10.25 5.13 -13.10
CA GLU A 15 11.69 4.86 -12.95
C GLU A 15 11.85 3.49 -12.23
N ASN A 16 12.92 2.76 -12.57
CA ASN A 16 13.95 2.11 -11.71
C ASN A 16 13.54 1.13 -10.57
N ASN A 17 14.05 -0.11 -10.47
CA ASN A 17 15.41 -0.72 -10.45
C ASN A 17 16.00 -0.93 -9.04
N GLU A 18 16.40 -2.18 -8.75
CA GLU A 18 17.62 -2.69 -8.05
C GLU A 18 17.38 -4.22 -7.86
N ILE A 19 17.95 -5.16 -8.63
CA ILE A 19 19.36 -5.62 -8.83
C ILE A 19 20.05 -6.04 -7.53
N TYR A 20 20.29 -7.34 -7.35
CA TYR A 20 21.64 -7.94 -7.24
C TYR A 20 21.57 -9.43 -7.65
N ASP A 21 22.34 -9.76 -8.67
CA ASP A 21 22.68 -11.10 -9.14
C ASP A 21 24.06 -11.50 -8.57
N ASP A 22 24.34 -12.80 -8.61
CA ASP A 22 25.64 -13.48 -8.79
C ASP A 22 26.04 -14.54 -7.74
N ASN A 23 25.67 -15.78 -8.07
CA ASN A 23 26.54 -16.89 -8.48
C ASN A 23 27.78 -17.32 -7.66
N GLU A 24 27.80 -18.66 -7.50
CA GLU A 24 28.91 -19.62 -7.62
C GLU A 24 29.66 -20.16 -6.38
N ASP A 25 29.96 -21.47 -6.52
CA ASP A 25 30.83 -22.37 -5.75
C ASP A 25 30.36 -22.96 -4.40
N TYR A 26 30.04 -24.26 -4.38
CA TYR A 26 30.98 -25.30 -3.89
C TYR A 26 30.41 -26.74 -3.99
N ASN A 27 31.28 -27.65 -4.43
CA ASN A 27 31.12 -29.10 -4.51
C ASN A 27 31.29 -29.76 -3.11
N PRO A 28 30.70 -30.95 -2.83
CA PRO A 28 30.63 -31.52 -1.48
C PRO A 28 31.67 -32.64 -1.25
N GLU A 29 32.42 -32.59 -0.15
CA GLU A 29 33.13 -33.76 0.40
C GLU A 29 33.21 -33.72 1.93
N ASN A 30 33.05 -34.93 2.51
CA ASN A 30 33.42 -35.39 3.85
C ASN A 30 32.72 -34.80 5.08
N ASP A 31 31.96 -35.64 5.77
CA ASP A 31 32.55 -36.24 6.99
C ASP A 31 31.80 -37.52 7.42
N GLY A 32 32.58 -38.52 7.81
CA GLY A 32 32.14 -39.76 8.43
C GLY A 32 33.02 -40.08 9.64
N GLY A 33 32.43 -40.77 10.62
CA GLY A 33 33.12 -41.38 11.77
C GLY A 33 32.77 -40.69 13.10
N GLU A 34 31.76 -41.17 13.83
CA GLU A 34 31.81 -42.24 14.84
C GLU A 34 32.51 -41.86 16.15
N TYR A 35 31.79 -42.02 17.28
CA TYR A 35 32.10 -42.88 18.44
C TYR A 35 31.12 -42.55 19.59
N GLY A 36 30.23 -43.48 19.96
CA GLY A 36 30.31 -44.16 21.27
C GLY A 36 29.12 -43.76 22.18
N ASN A 37 27.99 -44.49 22.18
CA ASN A 37 27.73 -45.74 22.91
C ASN A 37 27.53 -45.55 24.43
N GLN A 38 26.30 -45.72 24.93
CA GLN A 38 25.97 -46.41 26.20
C GLN A 38 24.45 -46.66 26.40
N ASN A 39 24.11 -47.93 26.19
CA ASN A 39 23.08 -48.81 26.75
C ASN A 39 22.25 -48.45 28.01
N ASN A 40 21.02 -49.01 27.98
CA ASN A 40 20.31 -49.85 28.98
C ASN A 40 19.01 -49.35 29.66
N ASN A 41 17.91 -50.04 29.28
CA ASN A 41 16.90 -50.77 30.09
C ASN A 41 16.30 -50.19 31.38
N TYR A 42 14.96 -50.26 31.49
CA TYR A 42 14.13 -50.99 32.47
C TYR A 42 12.64 -50.60 32.23
N GLU A 43 11.78 -51.51 31.72
CA GLU A 43 10.78 -52.34 32.44
C GLU A 43 9.51 -51.63 32.98
N ASN A 44 8.36 -52.09 32.43
CA ASN A 44 7.10 -52.56 33.05
C ASN A 44 6.45 -51.87 34.26
N GLN A 45 5.12 -51.65 34.15
CA GLN A 45 3.99 -52.18 34.97
C GLN A 45 2.78 -51.24 34.86
N ASP A 46 1.63 -51.67 34.30
CA ASP A 46 0.48 -52.36 34.95
C ASP A 46 -0.36 -51.46 35.87
N GLY A 47 -1.70 -51.53 35.72
CA GLY A 47 -2.63 -51.42 36.86
C GLY A 47 -3.76 -50.38 36.82
N GLU A 48 -4.94 -50.81 36.35
CA GLU A 48 -6.25 -50.76 37.05
C GLU A 48 -6.87 -49.44 37.58
N ASN A 49 -7.93 -49.00 36.89
CA ASN A 49 -9.35 -48.97 37.31
C ASN A 49 -9.76 -48.74 38.79
N TYR A 50 -10.53 -47.67 39.07
CA TYR A 50 -11.63 -47.48 40.05
C TYR A 50 -12.35 -46.18 39.60
N ASP A 51 -13.60 -46.09 39.16
CA ASP A 51 -14.93 -46.52 39.62
C ASP A 51 -15.45 -45.83 40.90
N GLU A 52 -16.77 -45.58 40.87
CA GLU A 52 -17.70 -44.96 41.86
C GLU A 52 -17.81 -43.42 41.88
N ASN A 53 -18.92 -42.83 41.41
CA ASN A 53 -20.34 -42.86 41.83
C ASN A 53 -20.67 -41.91 43.01
N TYR A 54 -21.71 -41.09 42.78
CA TYR A 54 -22.88 -40.76 43.61
C TYR A 54 -23.38 -39.38 43.13
N ASP A 55 -24.34 -39.32 42.19
CA ASP A 55 -25.79 -39.48 42.38
C ASP A 55 -26.38 -38.67 43.54
N ASN A 56 -27.30 -37.78 43.19
CA ASN A 56 -28.75 -37.89 43.44
C ASN A 56 -29.36 -36.50 43.73
N ASP A 57 -30.28 -36.04 42.86
CA ASP A 57 -31.74 -36.17 43.02
C ASP A 57 -32.29 -35.09 43.98
N GLN A 58 -33.42 -34.43 43.77
CA GLN A 58 -34.63 -34.80 43.05
C GLN A 58 -35.64 -33.65 43.12
N HIS A 59 -36.62 -33.70 42.22
CA HIS A 59 -37.99 -33.13 42.33
C HIS A 59 -38.13 -31.60 42.22
N GLY A 60 -39.05 -31.04 41.44
CA GLY A 60 -40.21 -31.58 40.71
C GLY A 60 -41.38 -30.60 40.85
N ASN A 61 -42.11 -30.37 39.75
CA ASN A 61 -43.50 -29.85 39.66
C ASN A 61 -43.78 -28.46 40.28
N GLU A 62 -44.73 -27.64 39.86
CA GLU A 62 -45.81 -27.62 38.87
C GLU A 62 -46.36 -26.16 38.92
N TYR A 63 -47.26 -25.84 37.99
CA TYR A 63 -48.19 -24.70 37.97
C TYR A 63 -47.64 -23.37 37.42
N ASP A 64 -48.14 -22.81 36.31
CA ASP A 64 -49.50 -22.59 35.78
C ASP A 64 -49.83 -21.10 35.86
N ASP A 65 -50.46 -20.64 34.78
CA ASP A 65 -51.15 -19.38 34.56
C ASP A 65 -50.39 -18.06 34.80
N GLY A 66 -50.38 -17.11 33.88
CA GLY A 66 -51.38 -16.88 32.85
C GLY A 66 -51.82 -15.42 32.89
N GLN A 67 -51.74 -14.80 31.72
CA GLN A 67 -52.70 -13.83 31.21
C GLN A 67 -52.73 -12.44 31.87
N GLU A 68 -52.33 -11.39 31.14
CA GLU A 68 -52.99 -10.78 29.97
C GLU A 68 -54.04 -9.73 30.36
N GLY A 69 -54.05 -8.66 29.56
CA GLY A 69 -55.19 -7.76 29.39
C GLY A 69 -54.92 -6.37 29.97
N GLN A 70 -54.39 -5.39 29.22
CA GLN A 70 -55.06 -4.66 28.11
C GLN A 70 -56.38 -3.97 28.53
N PRO A 71 -56.96 -3.06 27.72
CA PRO A 71 -56.44 -1.83 27.10
C PRO A 71 -57.51 -0.71 27.26
N GLN A 72 -57.54 0.25 26.34
CA GLN A 72 -58.44 1.41 26.19
C GLN A 72 -57.87 2.65 26.89
N GLY A 73 -57.73 3.79 26.23
CA GLY A 73 -58.30 4.24 24.98
C GLY A 73 -58.63 5.71 25.17
N GLU A 74 -58.25 6.53 24.18
CA GLU A 74 -58.77 7.88 23.92
C GLU A 74 -58.66 8.91 25.07
N GLU A 75 -57.78 9.89 24.90
CA GLU A 75 -58.18 11.30 24.77
C GLU A 75 -56.93 12.17 24.55
N GLU A 76 -57.03 13.03 23.54
CA GLU A 76 -56.13 14.14 23.30
C GLU A 76 -56.30 15.16 24.44
N GLU A 77 -55.24 15.44 25.19
CA GLU A 77 -55.12 16.71 25.90
C GLU A 77 -53.71 17.29 25.70
N ASN A 78 -53.69 18.41 24.97
CA ASN A 78 -52.70 19.47 25.10
C ASN A 78 -52.67 19.96 26.56
N ASP A 79 -51.54 20.51 27.01
CA ASP A 79 -51.29 20.79 28.41
C ASP A 79 -49.81 21.11 28.76
N TYR A 80 -49.31 22.25 28.30
CA TYR A 80 -48.21 23.07 28.88
C TYR A 80 -46.92 22.43 29.46
N ASN A 81 -45.76 22.84 28.94
CA ASN A 81 -45.03 23.93 29.61
C ASN A 81 -43.95 24.59 28.72
N TYR A 82 -44.24 25.82 28.31
CA TYR A 82 -43.30 26.79 27.77
C TYR A 82 -42.61 27.48 28.95
N GLY A 83 -41.29 27.31 29.10
CA GLY A 83 -40.46 28.15 29.95
C GLY A 83 -40.00 29.38 29.17
N ASN A 84 -40.87 30.38 29.09
CA ASN A 84 -40.65 31.68 28.51
C ASN A 84 -40.17 32.62 29.62
N ASP A 85 -38.91 33.08 29.60
CA ASP A 85 -38.48 34.24 30.38
C ASP A 85 -38.20 35.41 29.43
N LEU A 86 -39.30 36.04 29.03
CA LEU A 86 -39.36 37.42 28.56
C LEU A 86 -38.97 38.33 29.72
N ILE A 87 -37.73 38.83 29.72
CA ILE A 87 -37.41 40.03 30.50
C ILE A 87 -37.84 41.24 29.67
N ASN A 88 -39.00 41.76 30.06
CA ASN A 88 -39.48 43.12 29.79
C ASN A 88 -38.39 44.14 30.13
N GLY A 89 -37.65 44.58 29.11
CA GLY A 89 -36.89 45.83 29.16
C GLY A 89 -37.81 46.97 28.76
N GLN A 90 -38.41 47.62 29.74
CA GLN A 90 -39.20 48.83 29.55
C GLN A 90 -38.39 49.86 28.74
N ASN A 91 -38.98 50.35 27.65
CA ASN A 91 -38.59 51.60 27.02
C ASN A 91 -38.71 52.71 28.08
N ARG A 92 -37.60 53.03 28.75
CA ARG A 92 -37.40 54.34 29.37
C ARG A 92 -36.83 55.21 28.27
N GLU A 93 -37.70 56.01 27.67
CA GLU A 93 -37.29 57.26 27.06
C GLU A 93 -36.64 58.08 28.18
N GLU A 94 -35.31 58.02 28.26
CA GLU A 94 -34.53 58.95 29.05
C GLU A 94 -34.59 60.29 28.30
N GLU A 95 -35.60 61.08 28.64
CA GLU A 95 -35.57 62.53 28.46
C GLU A 95 -34.40 63.05 29.30
N GLU A 96 -33.20 63.07 28.70
CA GLU A 96 -32.08 63.86 29.22
C GLU A 96 -32.47 65.32 29.10
N GLU A 97 -32.78 65.95 30.24
CA GLU A 97 -32.95 67.40 30.39
C GLU A 97 -31.81 68.13 29.66
N GLU A 98 -32.13 68.80 28.55
CA GLU A 98 -31.21 69.68 27.85
C GLU A 98 -31.00 70.93 28.71
N GLU A 99 -30.07 70.86 29.67
CA GLU A 99 -29.62 72.02 30.43
C GLU A 99 -28.85 72.98 29.52
N ASP A 100 -29.34 74.22 29.47
CA ASP A 100 -28.86 75.36 28.68
C ASP A 100 -27.35 75.60 28.83
N ASP A 101 -26.61 75.31 27.76
CA ASP A 101 -25.15 75.35 27.76
C ASP A 101 -24.64 76.59 26.99
N PHE A 102 -24.97 77.82 27.43
CA PHE A 102 -24.21 79.06 27.15
C PHE A 102 -24.76 80.28 27.96
N PRO A 103 -23.92 81.20 28.48
CA PRO A 103 -24.37 82.44 29.12
C PRO A 103 -25.19 83.36 28.17
N GLU A 104 -26.08 84.20 28.71
CA GLU A 104 -26.89 85.17 27.93
C GLU A 104 -26.06 86.13 27.05
N TYR A 105 -24.76 86.31 27.33
CA TYR A 105 -23.84 87.15 26.56
C TYR A 105 -23.04 86.41 25.47
N ALA A 106 -23.29 85.11 25.24
CA ALA A 106 -22.59 84.35 24.20
C ALA A 106 -22.96 84.83 22.78
N ASN A 107 -21.96 85.11 21.95
CA ASN A 107 -22.16 85.55 20.56
C ASN A 107 -23.02 84.54 19.76
N GLU A 108 -23.95 85.07 18.95
CA GLU A 108 -24.87 84.31 18.08
C GLU A 108 -24.17 83.19 17.27
N GLN A 109 -22.97 83.49 16.76
CA GLN A 109 -22.16 82.56 15.97
C GLN A 109 -21.78 81.28 16.76
N ASN A 110 -21.54 81.39 18.06
CA ASN A 110 -21.15 80.25 18.90
C ASN A 110 -22.36 79.37 19.22
N LYS A 111 -23.56 79.95 19.35
CA LYS A 111 -24.81 79.20 19.51
C LYS A 111 -25.13 78.38 18.26
N GLN A 112 -25.02 79.00 17.08
CA GLN A 112 -25.20 78.30 15.80
C GLN A 112 -24.18 77.16 15.59
N LEU A 113 -22.92 77.38 15.96
CA LEU A 113 -21.89 76.32 15.91
C LEU A 113 -22.23 75.13 16.83
N ASN A 114 -22.79 75.39 18.02
CA ASN A 114 -23.16 74.32 18.94
C ASN A 114 -24.33 73.48 18.41
N GLU A 115 -25.33 74.10 17.79
CA GLU A 115 -26.43 73.39 17.11
C GLU A 115 -25.90 72.51 15.97
N ILE A 116 -25.01 73.03 15.12
CA ILE A 116 -24.36 72.25 14.06
C ILE A 116 -23.59 71.07 14.66
N ILE A 117 -22.87 71.27 15.76
CA ILE A 117 -22.12 70.19 16.44
C ILE A 117 -23.09 69.12 16.99
N LYS A 118 -24.22 69.51 17.58
CA LYS A 118 -25.25 68.58 18.06
C LYS A 118 -25.84 67.75 16.91
N GLU A 119 -26.18 68.38 15.77
CA GLU A 119 -26.65 67.68 14.58
C GLU A 119 -25.61 66.71 14.02
N LYS A 120 -24.35 67.15 13.90
CA LYS A 120 -23.26 66.29 13.42
C LYS A 120 -23.01 65.11 14.36
N ARG A 121 -23.11 65.29 15.68
CA ARG A 121 -23.01 64.20 16.66
C ARG A 121 -24.15 63.19 16.51
N ARG A 122 -25.39 63.65 16.28
CA ARG A 122 -26.54 62.77 15.99
C ARG A 122 -26.33 61.96 14.71
N LEU A 123 -25.88 62.61 13.63
CA LEU A 123 -25.56 61.95 12.36
C LEU A 123 -24.43 60.93 12.49
N ILE A 124 -23.37 61.24 13.25
CA ILE A 124 -22.27 60.30 13.51
C ILE A 124 -22.79 59.05 14.23
N LYS A 125 -23.61 59.22 15.29
CA LYS A 125 -24.21 58.07 16.00
C LYS A 125 -25.05 57.19 15.05
N GLU A 126 -25.86 57.79 14.18
CA GLU A 126 -26.69 57.03 13.23
C GLU A 126 -25.86 56.31 12.17
N ILE A 127 -24.81 56.96 11.64
CA ILE A 127 -23.90 56.36 10.66
C ILE A 127 -23.10 55.22 11.31
N SER A 128 -22.57 55.39 12.52
CA SER A 128 -21.87 54.34 13.26
C SER A 128 -22.75 53.11 13.45
N ARG A 129 -24.01 53.29 13.88
CA ARG A 129 -24.96 52.17 13.99
C ARG A 129 -25.15 51.43 12.65
N LYS A 130 -25.30 52.16 11.55
CA LYS A 130 -25.42 51.56 10.21
C LYS A 130 -24.14 50.83 9.78
N ILE A 131 -22.97 51.34 10.14
CA ILE A 131 -21.69 50.68 9.86
C ILE A 131 -21.59 49.35 10.63
N ASP A 132 -21.92 49.37 11.92
CA ASP A 132 -21.87 48.17 12.76
C ASP A 132 -22.84 47.09 12.24
N GLU A 133 -24.08 47.45 11.91
CA GLU A 133 -25.07 46.54 11.30
C GLU A 133 -24.55 45.93 9.97
N LYS A 134 -23.88 46.73 9.12
CA LYS A 134 -23.31 46.24 7.86
C LYS A 134 -22.09 45.36 8.09
N GLN A 135 -21.30 45.64 9.11
CA GLN A 135 -20.10 44.88 9.46
C GLN A 135 -20.48 43.51 10.04
N ASP A 136 -21.50 43.45 10.90
CA ASP A 136 -22.06 42.20 11.40
C ASP A 136 -22.67 41.37 10.27
N ARG A 137 -23.45 42.00 9.38
CA ARG A 137 -23.97 41.31 8.19
C ARG A 137 -22.86 40.77 7.29
N LYS A 138 -21.77 41.53 7.09
CA LYS A 138 -20.61 41.07 6.31
C LYS A 138 -19.93 39.88 6.97
N LYS A 139 -19.81 39.87 8.31
CA LYS A 139 -19.25 38.75 9.06
C LYS A 139 -20.11 37.50 8.90
N ILE A 140 -21.43 37.61 9.10
CA ILE A 140 -22.38 36.50 8.92
C ILE A 140 -22.33 35.94 7.49
N LEU A 141 -22.32 36.81 6.48
CA LEU A 141 -22.20 36.39 5.07
C LEU A 141 -20.85 35.75 4.77
N GLY A 142 -19.76 36.23 5.39
CA GLY A 142 -18.43 35.64 5.27
C GLY A 142 -18.37 34.23 5.88
N ASP A 143 -18.99 34.02 7.03
CA ASP A 143 -19.03 32.71 7.68
C ASP A 143 -19.97 31.75 6.93
N HIS A 144 -21.11 32.24 6.41
CA HIS A 144 -21.96 31.45 5.52
C HIS A 144 -21.25 31.08 4.22
N LEU A 145 -20.49 31.98 3.60
CA LEU A 145 -19.68 31.67 2.41
C LEU A 145 -18.67 30.55 2.69
N LYS A 146 -17.98 30.59 3.84
CA LYS A 146 -17.06 29.51 4.23
C LYS A 146 -17.81 28.18 4.38
N SER A 147 -19.00 28.20 5.01
CA SER A 147 -19.84 27.01 5.11
C SER A 147 -20.23 26.47 3.74
N VAL A 148 -20.66 27.34 2.81
CA VAL A 148 -21.00 26.96 1.43
C VAL A 148 -19.78 26.43 0.67
N GLN A 149 -18.59 26.97 0.90
CA GLN A 149 -17.35 26.46 0.29
C GLN A 149 -17.01 25.06 0.80
N VAL A 150 -17.19 24.81 2.09
CA VAL A 150 -16.99 23.47 2.67
C VAL A 150 -18.00 22.48 2.11
N GLU A 151 -19.28 22.87 2.03
CA GLU A 151 -20.32 22.03 1.39
C GLU A 151 -20.02 21.79 -0.09
N LEU A 152 -19.55 22.79 -0.83
CA LEU A 152 -19.16 22.63 -2.23
C LEU A 152 -18.01 21.62 -2.36
N LEU A 153 -16.96 21.74 -1.54
CA LEU A 153 -15.85 20.78 -1.52
C LEU A 153 -16.33 19.37 -1.16
N HIS A 154 -17.27 19.25 -0.21
CA HIS A 154 -17.86 17.98 0.15
C HIS A 154 -18.67 17.37 -1.00
N THR A 155 -19.49 18.18 -1.68
CA THR A 155 -20.24 17.74 -2.87
C THR A 155 -19.32 17.37 -4.03
N GLN A 156 -18.22 18.09 -4.22
CA GLN A 156 -17.21 17.76 -5.23
C GLN A 156 -16.57 16.40 -4.92
N ALA A 157 -16.16 16.16 -3.66
CA ALA A 157 -15.61 14.88 -3.25
C ALA A 157 -16.62 13.72 -3.45
N LEU A 158 -17.91 13.95 -3.18
CA LEU A 158 -18.98 12.98 -3.45
C LEU A 158 -19.14 12.72 -4.96
N ILE A 159 -19.06 13.75 -5.79
CA ILE A 159 -19.12 13.61 -7.26
C ILE A 159 -17.92 12.80 -7.76
N ASP A 160 -16.71 13.08 -7.26
CA ASP A 160 -15.50 12.37 -7.65
C ASP A 160 -15.58 10.88 -7.26
N GLU A 161 -16.08 10.57 -6.06
CA GLU A 161 -16.29 9.19 -5.63
C GLU A 161 -17.38 8.50 -6.46
N LYS A 162 -18.45 9.22 -6.83
CA LYS A 162 -19.46 8.70 -7.76
C LYS A 162 -18.92 8.47 -9.16
N ASN A 163 -18.02 9.32 -9.66
CA ASN A 163 -17.37 9.09 -10.94
C ASN A 163 -16.48 7.84 -10.90
N LYS A 164 -15.74 7.61 -9.81
CA LYS A 164 -15.00 6.35 -9.62
C LYS A 164 -15.93 5.14 -9.58
N GLU A 165 -17.05 5.23 -8.87
CA GLU A 165 -18.06 4.16 -8.87
C GLU A 165 -18.57 3.88 -10.29
N ILE A 166 -18.89 4.92 -11.07
CA ILE A 166 -19.31 4.78 -12.47
C ILE A 166 -18.21 4.12 -13.31
N GLU A 167 -16.95 4.51 -13.17
CA GLU A 167 -15.82 3.87 -13.87
C GLU A 167 -15.68 2.38 -13.50
N THR A 168 -15.89 2.03 -12.22
CA THR A 168 -15.88 0.63 -11.79
C THR A 168 -17.06 -0.15 -12.36
N GLU A 169 -18.26 0.43 -12.41
CA GLU A 169 -19.44 -0.17 -13.02
C GLU A 169 -19.26 -0.36 -14.54
N ASP A 170 -18.68 0.62 -15.23
CA ASP A 170 -18.37 0.52 -16.66
C ASP A 170 -17.32 -0.57 -16.92
N HIS A 171 -16.30 -0.69 -16.08
CA HIS A 171 -15.35 -1.79 -16.17
C HIS A 171 -16.02 -3.16 -15.95
N LEU A 172 -16.90 -3.29 -14.95
CA LEU A 172 -17.68 -4.52 -14.70
C LEU A 172 -18.62 -4.85 -15.86
N LYS A 173 -19.25 -3.84 -16.46
CA LYS A 173 -20.09 -3.97 -17.65
C LYS A 173 -19.26 -4.44 -18.84
N GLN A 174 -18.09 -3.87 -19.09
CA GLN A 174 -17.20 -4.31 -20.17
C GLN A 174 -16.74 -5.76 -19.98
N ILE A 175 -16.40 -6.18 -18.75
CA ILE A 175 -16.08 -7.59 -18.46
C ILE A 175 -17.28 -8.49 -18.77
N SER A 176 -18.48 -8.08 -18.35
CA SER A 176 -19.71 -8.82 -18.59
C SER A 176 -20.03 -8.93 -20.09
N GLU A 177 -19.88 -7.84 -20.85
CA GLU A 177 -20.06 -7.83 -22.31
C GLU A 177 -19.03 -8.70 -23.03
N ARG A 178 -17.76 -8.67 -22.60
CA ARG A 178 -16.72 -9.57 -23.13
C ARG A 178 -17.05 -11.03 -22.83
N GLN A 179 -17.52 -11.33 -21.62
CA GLN A 179 -17.91 -12.68 -21.24
C GLN A 179 -19.15 -13.16 -22.03
N ILE A 180 -20.13 -12.28 -22.24
CA ILE A 180 -21.28 -12.55 -23.12
C ILE A 180 -20.80 -12.81 -24.55
N GLY A 181 -19.90 -11.99 -25.08
CA GLY A 181 -19.32 -12.17 -26.42
C GLY A 181 -18.59 -13.51 -26.56
N ARG A 182 -17.80 -13.89 -25.54
CA ARG A 182 -17.14 -15.21 -25.48
C ARG A 182 -18.16 -16.35 -25.44
N LEU A 183 -19.16 -16.28 -24.57
CA LEU A 183 -20.21 -17.30 -24.44
C LEU A 183 -21.02 -17.42 -25.74
N GLN A 184 -21.31 -16.31 -26.43
CA GLN A 184 -21.95 -16.33 -27.74
C GLN A 184 -21.08 -17.00 -28.81
N ALA A 185 -19.77 -16.75 -28.81
CA ALA A 185 -18.85 -17.41 -29.72
C ALA A 185 -18.75 -18.93 -29.43
N GLU A 186 -18.67 -19.32 -28.16
CA GLU A 186 -18.72 -20.72 -27.73
C GLU A 186 -20.06 -21.38 -28.11
N TYR A 187 -21.18 -20.69 -27.91
CA TYR A 187 -22.51 -21.16 -28.32
C TYR A 187 -22.60 -21.37 -29.84
N ARG A 188 -22.06 -20.45 -30.64
CA ARG A 188 -22.01 -20.61 -32.11
C ARG A 188 -21.16 -21.81 -32.53
N LYS A 189 -20.02 -22.03 -31.88
CA LYS A 189 -19.18 -23.22 -32.11
C LYS A 189 -19.93 -24.51 -31.74
N MET A 190 -20.57 -24.55 -30.58
CA MET A 190 -21.36 -25.72 -30.15
C MET A 190 -22.55 -25.97 -31.07
N LYS A 191 -23.22 -24.92 -31.56
CA LYS A 191 -24.30 -25.04 -32.55
C LYS A 191 -23.79 -25.59 -33.87
N LYS A 192 -22.63 -25.16 -34.35
CA LYS A 192 -22.00 -25.70 -35.56
C LYS A 192 -21.65 -27.18 -35.38
N LEU A 193 -21.03 -27.55 -34.25
CA LEU A 193 -20.75 -28.95 -33.92
C LEU A 193 -22.02 -29.79 -33.84
N ALA A 194 -23.11 -29.26 -33.27
CA ALA A 194 -24.40 -29.94 -33.25
C ALA A 194 -24.95 -30.20 -34.66
N MET A 195 -24.87 -29.21 -35.56
CA MET A 195 -25.26 -29.38 -36.97
C MET A 195 -24.38 -30.42 -37.67
N GLU A 196 -23.06 -30.39 -37.48
CA GLU A 196 -22.14 -31.38 -38.05
C GLU A 196 -22.43 -32.80 -37.54
N GLN A 197 -22.85 -32.95 -36.27
CA GLN A 197 -23.27 -34.25 -35.73
C GLN A 197 -24.62 -34.69 -36.29
N GLU A 198 -25.54 -33.77 -36.54
CA GLU A 198 -26.83 -34.05 -37.17
C GLU A 198 -26.64 -34.48 -38.63
N GLU A 199 -25.75 -33.84 -39.39
CA GLU A 199 -25.35 -34.28 -40.73
C GLU A 199 -24.72 -35.68 -40.71
N LYS A 200 -23.78 -35.95 -39.79
CA LYS A 200 -23.20 -37.29 -39.62
C LYS A 200 -24.25 -38.33 -39.26
N LEU A 201 -25.21 -37.99 -38.40
CA LEU A 201 -26.31 -38.88 -38.06
C LEU A 201 -27.15 -39.22 -39.30
N ASN A 202 -27.47 -38.20 -40.11
CA ASN A 202 -28.21 -38.39 -41.37
C ASN A 202 -27.41 -39.25 -42.37
N ASP A 203 -26.11 -39.04 -42.49
CA ASP A 203 -25.24 -39.87 -43.33
C ASP A 203 -25.20 -41.32 -42.87
N VAL A 204 -25.07 -41.56 -41.56
CA VAL A 204 -25.12 -42.90 -40.97
C VAL A 204 -26.50 -43.54 -41.18
N GLN A 205 -27.59 -42.81 -41.00
CA GLN A 205 -28.94 -43.30 -41.31
C GLN A 205 -29.11 -43.66 -42.78
N ASN A 206 -28.59 -42.83 -43.70
CA ASN A 206 -28.60 -43.11 -45.13
C ASN A 206 -27.76 -44.34 -45.48
N GLN A 207 -26.60 -44.53 -44.83
CA GLN A 207 -25.77 -45.72 -44.99
C GLN A 207 -26.47 -46.98 -44.47
N ILE A 208 -27.13 -46.89 -43.31
CA ILE A 208 -27.93 -47.99 -42.76
C ILE A 208 -29.08 -48.34 -43.71
N TYR A 209 -29.77 -47.34 -44.27
CA TYR A 209 -30.85 -47.56 -45.23
C TYR A 209 -30.34 -48.27 -46.49
N LYS A 210 -29.24 -47.77 -47.10
CA LYS A 210 -28.59 -48.44 -48.25
C LYS A 210 -28.09 -49.85 -47.90
N GLY A 211 -27.58 -50.04 -46.69
CA GLY A 211 -27.15 -51.33 -46.18
C GLY A 211 -28.32 -52.32 -46.05
N ASN A 212 -29.46 -51.88 -45.53
CA ASN A 212 -30.69 -52.67 -45.45
C ASN A 212 -31.24 -53.00 -46.85
N GLU A 213 -31.25 -52.04 -47.77
CA GLU A 213 -31.67 -52.28 -49.15
C GLU A 213 -30.80 -53.35 -49.84
N LYS A 214 -29.47 -53.28 -49.67
CA LYS A 214 -28.56 -54.34 -50.15
C LYS A 214 -28.79 -55.67 -49.46
N MET A 215 -29.06 -55.66 -48.15
CA MET A 215 -29.38 -56.89 -47.42
C MET A 215 -30.64 -57.55 -47.98
N ASP A 216 -31.66 -56.76 -48.30
CA ASP A 216 -32.90 -57.28 -48.89
C ASP A 216 -32.70 -57.75 -50.34
N GLN A 217 -31.85 -57.07 -51.13
CA GLN A 217 -31.40 -57.58 -52.43
C GLN A 217 -30.70 -58.93 -52.30
N TYR A 218 -29.80 -59.10 -51.33
CA TYR A 218 -29.12 -60.38 -51.09
C TYR A 218 -30.08 -61.47 -50.60
N LYS A 219 -31.08 -61.15 -49.77
CA LYS A 219 -32.11 -62.13 -49.40
C LYS A 219 -32.92 -62.59 -50.61
N LEU A 220 -33.29 -61.66 -51.49
CA LEU A 220 -34.01 -61.99 -52.72
C LEU A 220 -33.14 -62.85 -53.64
N GLN A 221 -31.88 -62.46 -53.83
CA GLN A 221 -30.93 -63.23 -54.63
C GLN A 221 -30.70 -64.63 -54.03
N MET A 222 -30.54 -64.74 -52.71
CA MET A 222 -30.37 -66.03 -52.04
C MET A 222 -31.59 -66.94 -52.24
N ASN A 223 -32.81 -66.39 -52.19
CA ASN A 223 -34.02 -67.15 -52.50
C ASN A 223 -34.04 -67.60 -53.96
N CYS A 224 -33.69 -66.72 -54.90
CA CYS A 224 -33.61 -67.08 -56.32
C CYS A 224 -32.54 -68.14 -56.58
N ASP A 225 -31.33 -67.99 -56.02
CA ASP A 225 -30.23 -68.95 -56.16
C ASP A 225 -30.60 -70.30 -55.53
N GLN A 226 -31.36 -70.30 -54.42
CA GLN A 226 -31.89 -71.52 -53.81
C GLN A 226 -32.92 -72.21 -54.71
N GLU A 227 -33.88 -71.46 -55.26
CA GLU A 227 -34.85 -72.00 -56.22
C GLU A 227 -34.16 -72.52 -57.49
N GLU A 228 -33.13 -71.81 -57.98
CA GLU A 228 -32.35 -72.23 -59.15
C GLU A 228 -31.58 -73.52 -58.86
N LEU A 229 -30.92 -73.61 -57.69
CA LEU A 229 -30.22 -74.82 -57.27
C LEU A 229 -31.17 -76.02 -57.15
N GLU A 230 -32.36 -75.83 -56.57
CA GLU A 230 -33.38 -76.87 -56.50
C GLU A 230 -33.80 -77.33 -57.90
N GLN A 231 -34.04 -76.40 -58.84
CA GLN A 231 -34.35 -76.71 -60.24
C GLN A 231 -33.21 -77.46 -60.94
N TRP A 232 -31.95 -77.01 -60.79
CA TRP A 232 -30.80 -77.69 -61.37
C TRP A 232 -30.57 -79.07 -60.77
N SER A 233 -30.78 -79.24 -59.47
CA SER A 233 -30.70 -80.56 -58.83
C SER A 233 -31.74 -81.53 -59.39
N LEU A 234 -32.96 -81.04 -59.66
CA LEU A 234 -34.06 -81.82 -60.20
C LEU A 234 -33.81 -82.15 -61.69
N ALA A 235 -33.31 -81.19 -62.46
CA ALA A 235 -32.91 -81.37 -63.86
C ALA A 235 -31.71 -82.31 -64.00
N ALA A 236 -30.71 -82.22 -63.12
CA ALA A 236 -29.56 -83.13 -63.08
C ALA A 236 -30.01 -84.55 -62.77
N ARG A 237 -30.92 -84.72 -61.80
CA ARG A 237 -31.50 -86.02 -61.45
C ARG A 237 -32.29 -86.64 -62.60
N GLN A 238 -33.11 -85.84 -63.29
CA GLN A 238 -33.80 -86.27 -64.52
C GLN A 238 -32.81 -86.61 -65.64
N LYS A 239 -31.73 -85.84 -65.82
CA LYS A 239 -30.71 -86.12 -66.84
C LYS A 239 -29.87 -87.35 -66.51
N GLU A 240 -29.64 -87.64 -65.24
CA GLU A 240 -29.00 -88.88 -64.80
C GLU A 240 -29.89 -90.10 -65.07
N GLU A 241 -31.20 -89.99 -64.81
CA GLU A 241 -32.19 -91.00 -65.20
C GLU A 241 -32.25 -91.19 -66.72
N ASP A 242 -32.31 -90.09 -67.50
CA ASP A 242 -32.25 -90.12 -68.95
C ASP A 242 -30.94 -90.77 -69.45
N ASN A 243 -29.78 -90.40 -68.89
CA ASN A 243 -28.50 -91.01 -69.26
C ASN A 243 -28.47 -92.49 -68.93
N LEU A 244 -29.03 -92.93 -67.80
CA LEU A 244 -29.19 -94.35 -67.48
C LEU A 244 -30.05 -95.08 -68.52
N THR A 245 -31.07 -94.44 -69.09
CA THR A 245 -31.84 -95.01 -70.20
C THR A 245 -31.06 -95.01 -71.53
N LEU A 246 -30.33 -93.94 -71.83
CA LEU A 246 -29.47 -93.84 -73.02
C LEU A 246 -28.30 -94.82 -72.98
N GLU A 247 -27.71 -95.07 -71.81
CA GLU A 247 -26.65 -96.08 -71.63
C GLU A 247 -27.18 -97.49 -71.96
N LYS A 248 -28.44 -97.78 -71.61
CA LYS A 248 -29.12 -99.02 -71.96
C LYS A 248 -29.33 -99.13 -73.48
N TYR A 249 -29.77 -98.05 -74.14
CA TYR A 249 -29.93 -98.02 -75.60
C TYR A 249 -28.60 -98.04 -76.36
N LYS A 250 -27.58 -97.32 -75.89
CA LYS A 250 -26.24 -97.27 -76.47
C LYS A 250 -25.57 -98.64 -76.45
N ARG A 251 -25.73 -99.41 -75.37
CA ARG A 251 -25.25 -100.81 -75.35
C ARG A 251 -25.96 -101.67 -76.39
N ALA A 252 -27.24 -101.41 -76.69
CA ALA A 252 -27.96 -102.09 -77.78
C ALA A 252 -27.48 -101.62 -79.17
N ASP A 253 -27.20 -100.33 -79.34
CA ASP A 253 -26.76 -99.76 -80.62
C ASP A 253 -25.27 -100.03 -80.93
N GLU A 254 -24.38 -100.10 -79.95
CA GLU A 254 -22.98 -100.50 -80.17
C GLU A 254 -22.87 -101.92 -80.75
N VAL A 255 -23.82 -102.79 -80.41
CA VAL A 255 -23.96 -104.11 -81.04
C VAL A 255 -24.35 -103.95 -82.51
N LYS A 256 -25.22 -102.98 -82.85
CA LYS A 256 -25.67 -102.68 -84.22
C LYS A 256 -24.62 -101.95 -85.08
N ILE A 257 -23.83 -101.05 -84.49
CA ILE A 257 -22.81 -100.26 -85.18
C ILE A 257 -21.60 -101.11 -85.57
N LYS A 258 -21.21 -102.08 -84.74
CA LYS A 258 -20.19 -103.08 -85.12
C LYS A 258 -20.60 -103.89 -86.35
N GLU A 259 -21.91 -104.07 -86.56
CA GLU A 259 -22.51 -104.73 -87.72
C GLU A 259 -22.39 -103.87 -89.00
N LEU A 260 -22.60 -102.55 -88.89
CA LEU A 260 -22.66 -101.62 -90.03
C LEU A 260 -21.31 -101.01 -90.43
N ASN A 261 -20.36 -100.81 -89.50
CA ASN A 261 -19.04 -100.25 -89.82
C ASN A 261 -18.15 -101.18 -90.66
N LEU A 262 -18.50 -102.46 -90.78
CA LEU A 262 -17.90 -103.36 -91.77
C LEU A 262 -18.29 -103.02 -93.23
N LEU A 263 -19.35 -102.22 -93.43
CA LEU A 263 -19.94 -101.93 -94.74
C LEU A 263 -19.44 -100.61 -95.35
N ILE A 264 -19.12 -99.60 -94.52
CA ILE A 264 -18.86 -98.23 -94.98
C ILE A 264 -17.40 -97.99 -95.37
N THR A 265 -16.43 -98.70 -94.78
CA THR A 265 -14.99 -98.55 -95.09
C THR A 265 -14.62 -98.92 -96.53
N ARG A 266 -15.59 -99.39 -97.32
CA ARG A 266 -15.39 -99.84 -98.70
C ARG A 266 -15.54 -98.75 -99.77
N LEU A 267 -16.01 -97.52 -99.47
CA LEU A 267 -16.54 -96.64 -100.54
C LEU A 267 -16.07 -95.18 -100.70
N THR A 268 -15.28 -94.54 -99.82
CA THR A 268 -15.18 -93.06 -99.85
C THR A 268 -13.78 -92.47 -99.78
N VAL A 269 -12.97 -92.66 -100.84
CA VAL A 269 -11.68 -91.94 -101.02
C VAL A 269 -11.54 -91.37 -102.44
N LYS A 270 -12.41 -90.48 -102.95
CA LYS A 270 -12.19 -89.97 -104.33
C LYS A 270 -12.52 -88.54 -104.78
N ASN A 271 -13.02 -87.56 -104.00
CA ASN A 271 -13.62 -86.39 -104.69
C ASN A 271 -13.41 -84.94 -104.18
N ILE A 272 -12.37 -84.58 -103.41
CA ILE A 272 -12.33 -83.20 -102.83
C ILE A 272 -11.01 -82.43 -103.08
N LEU A 273 -10.54 -82.27 -104.33
CA LEU A 273 -9.27 -81.54 -104.55
C LEU A 273 -9.20 -80.53 -105.72
N SER A 274 -10.30 -79.93 -106.21
CA SER A 274 -10.19 -78.98 -107.35
C SER A 274 -11.06 -77.71 -107.28
N PHE A 275 -11.05 -76.96 -106.16
CA PHE A 275 -11.81 -75.68 -106.05
C PHE A 275 -10.99 -74.43 -105.65
N ASN A 276 -9.80 -74.55 -105.08
CA ASN A 276 -9.22 -73.44 -104.29
C ASN A 276 -8.36 -72.40 -105.01
N LEU A 277 -8.15 -72.46 -106.34
CA LEU A 277 -7.14 -71.59 -106.97
C LEU A 277 -7.62 -70.18 -107.36
N ASN A 278 -8.92 -69.94 -107.50
CA ASN A 278 -9.43 -68.68 -108.10
C ASN A 278 -9.67 -67.54 -107.08
N ILE A 279 -9.73 -67.83 -105.78
CA ILE A 279 -10.07 -66.84 -104.72
C ILE A 279 -8.86 -65.96 -104.34
N LEU A 280 -7.63 -66.39 -104.65
CA LEU A 280 -6.43 -65.79 -104.05
C LEU A 280 -5.96 -64.50 -104.74
N LEU A 281 -6.31 -64.28 -106.02
CA LEU A 281 -5.81 -63.15 -106.80
C LEU A 281 -6.53 -61.81 -106.53
N GLN A 282 -7.74 -61.83 -105.97
CA GLN A 282 -8.53 -60.60 -105.74
C GLN A 282 -8.18 -59.89 -104.42
N LYS A 283 -7.60 -60.59 -103.44
CA LYS A 283 -7.27 -60.04 -102.10
C LYS A 283 -6.02 -59.15 -102.08
N ILE A 284 -5.14 -59.27 -103.07
CA ILE A 284 -3.82 -58.66 -103.02
C ILE A 284 -3.83 -57.17 -103.41
N GLN A 285 -4.78 -56.71 -104.23
CA GLN A 285 -4.83 -55.30 -104.68
C GLN A 285 -5.48 -54.32 -103.68
N LEU A 286 -6.32 -54.78 -102.76
CA LEU A 286 -7.05 -53.92 -101.82
C LEU A 286 -6.22 -53.51 -100.59
N ASN A 287 -5.25 -54.34 -100.18
CA ASN A 287 -4.49 -54.15 -98.95
C ASN A 287 -3.45 -53.00 -99.01
N THR A 288 -2.96 -52.67 -100.20
CA THR A 288 -1.84 -51.72 -100.35
C THR A 288 -2.28 -50.25 -100.22
N PHE A 289 -3.57 -49.95 -100.40
CA PHE A 289 -4.10 -48.57 -100.33
C PHE A 289 -4.50 -48.14 -98.91
N ILE A 290 -4.90 -49.09 -98.05
CA ILE A 290 -5.37 -48.83 -96.68
C ILE A 290 -4.20 -48.44 -95.75
N GLN A 291 -3.02 -49.00 -95.96
CA GLN A 291 -1.85 -48.79 -95.09
C GLN A 291 -1.29 -47.35 -95.11
N GLN A 292 -1.44 -46.59 -96.20
CA GLN A 292 -0.88 -45.22 -96.27
C GLN A 292 -1.71 -44.17 -95.51
N ALA A 293 -3.03 -44.37 -95.37
CA ALA A 293 -3.90 -43.44 -94.64
C ALA A 293 -3.81 -43.63 -93.11
N GLU A 294 -3.54 -44.85 -92.64
CA GLU A 294 -3.43 -45.16 -91.20
C GLU A 294 -2.19 -44.55 -90.54
N VAL A 295 -1.06 -44.48 -91.27
CA VAL A 295 0.20 -43.95 -90.74
C VAL A 295 0.11 -42.45 -90.44
N SER A 296 -0.54 -41.65 -91.30
CA SER A 296 -0.69 -40.20 -91.08
C SER A 296 -1.59 -39.87 -89.89
N LYS A 297 -2.62 -40.69 -89.63
CA LYS A 297 -3.54 -40.49 -88.51
C LYS A 297 -2.87 -40.83 -87.18
N LYS A 298 -2.05 -41.89 -87.17
CA LYS A 298 -1.24 -42.29 -86.01
C LYS A 298 -0.19 -41.25 -85.62
N GLN A 299 0.37 -40.52 -86.59
CA GLN A 299 1.32 -39.44 -86.32
C GLN A 299 0.65 -38.26 -85.58
N GLN A 300 -0.57 -37.87 -85.98
CA GLN A 300 -1.34 -36.80 -85.29
C GLN A 300 -1.81 -37.21 -83.89
N GLU A 301 -2.22 -38.47 -83.71
CA GLU A 301 -2.57 -39.01 -82.39
C GLU A 301 -1.37 -38.95 -81.43
N LEU A 302 -0.17 -39.29 -81.92
CA LEU A 302 1.06 -39.23 -81.11
C LEU A 302 1.43 -37.82 -80.66
N GLU A 303 1.32 -36.82 -81.55
CA GLU A 303 1.59 -35.41 -81.19
C GLU A 303 0.60 -34.89 -80.15
N LYS A 304 -0.67 -35.28 -80.24
CA LYS A 304 -1.71 -34.93 -79.25
C LYS A 304 -1.39 -35.54 -77.88
N GLU A 305 -1.04 -36.82 -77.82
CA GLU A 305 -0.66 -37.49 -76.56
C GLU A 305 0.59 -36.88 -75.91
N ILE A 306 1.58 -36.47 -76.71
CA ILE A 306 2.79 -35.80 -76.19
C ILE A 306 2.43 -34.45 -75.53
N THR A 307 1.56 -33.65 -76.18
CA THR A 307 1.12 -32.36 -75.63
C THR A 307 0.24 -32.50 -74.39
N GLU A 308 -0.62 -33.51 -74.34
CA GLU A 308 -1.42 -33.86 -73.16
C GLU A 308 -0.53 -34.35 -72.00
N THR A 309 0.52 -35.12 -72.30
CA THR A 309 1.48 -35.57 -71.27
C THR A 309 2.30 -34.41 -70.71
N GLN A 310 2.74 -33.47 -71.56
CA GLN A 310 3.46 -32.27 -71.11
C GLN A 310 2.58 -31.33 -70.27
N THR A 311 1.30 -31.16 -70.61
CA THR A 311 0.37 -30.36 -69.82
C THR A 311 0.07 -31.02 -68.47
N ALA A 312 -0.17 -32.33 -68.43
CA ALA A 312 -0.31 -33.09 -67.19
C ALA A 312 0.95 -33.03 -66.32
N GLN A 313 2.13 -33.03 -66.92
CA GLN A 313 3.39 -32.91 -66.17
C GLN A 313 3.56 -31.53 -65.55
N ILE A 314 3.18 -30.45 -66.24
CA ILE A 314 3.17 -29.08 -65.68
C ILE A 314 2.14 -28.97 -64.54
N GLU A 315 0.97 -29.59 -64.68
CA GLU A 315 -0.03 -29.66 -63.60
C GLU A 315 0.48 -30.43 -62.37
N LEU A 316 1.23 -31.52 -62.58
CA LEU A 316 1.86 -32.29 -61.51
C LEU A 316 2.98 -31.51 -60.80
N ASP A 317 3.80 -30.77 -61.54
CA ASP A 317 4.84 -29.93 -60.94
C ASP A 317 4.20 -28.79 -60.13
N LYS A 318 3.17 -28.15 -60.69
CA LYS A 318 2.43 -27.08 -59.99
C LYS A 318 1.70 -27.58 -58.74
N THR A 319 1.09 -28.77 -58.79
CA THR A 319 0.46 -29.38 -57.61
C THR A 319 1.49 -29.80 -56.57
N SER A 320 2.70 -30.18 -56.98
CA SER A 320 3.82 -30.45 -56.06
C SER A 320 4.31 -29.18 -55.36
N GLU A 321 4.42 -28.06 -56.08
CA GLU A 321 4.71 -26.75 -55.49
C GLU A 321 3.61 -26.30 -54.50
N GLU A 322 2.34 -26.46 -54.88
CA GLU A 322 1.19 -26.15 -54.02
C GLU A 322 1.17 -27.04 -52.76
N PHE A 323 1.51 -28.33 -52.89
CA PHE A 323 1.64 -29.25 -51.77
C PHE A 323 2.76 -28.85 -50.82
N ASN A 324 3.93 -28.46 -51.35
CA ASN A 324 5.03 -27.98 -50.52
C ASN A 324 4.64 -26.71 -49.76
N LYS A 325 3.96 -25.77 -50.43
CA LYS A 325 3.44 -24.55 -49.80
C LYS A 325 2.41 -24.86 -48.71
N GLN A 326 1.46 -25.75 -48.95
CA GLN A 326 0.49 -26.21 -47.95
C GLN A 326 1.19 -26.92 -46.77
N ASN A 327 2.26 -27.66 -47.03
CA ASN A 327 3.03 -28.33 -45.98
C ASN A 327 3.82 -27.33 -45.13
N GLU A 328 4.38 -26.27 -45.73
CA GLU A 328 4.99 -25.15 -44.99
C GLU A 328 3.95 -24.41 -44.14
N GLU A 329 2.77 -24.13 -44.69
CA GLU A 329 1.66 -23.50 -43.95
C GLU A 329 1.18 -24.40 -42.80
N ARG A 330 1.10 -25.72 -43.02
CA ARG A 330 0.80 -26.70 -41.97
C ARG A 330 1.88 -26.72 -40.89
N HIS A 331 3.15 -26.61 -41.26
CA HIS A 331 4.25 -26.56 -40.29
C HIS A 331 4.22 -25.26 -39.47
N LYS A 332 3.97 -24.11 -40.11
CA LYS A 332 3.75 -22.83 -39.41
C LYS A 332 2.57 -22.90 -38.46
N LEU A 333 1.45 -23.50 -38.88
CA LEU A 333 0.29 -23.71 -38.03
C LEU A 333 0.60 -24.65 -36.86
N PHE A 334 1.40 -25.70 -37.08
CA PHE A 334 1.85 -26.60 -36.02
C PHE A 334 2.74 -25.89 -35.00
N LEU A 335 3.67 -25.03 -35.46
CA LEU A 335 4.50 -24.22 -34.57
C LEU A 335 3.65 -23.25 -33.74
N GLN A 336 2.70 -22.55 -34.38
CA GLN A 336 1.73 -21.71 -33.68
C GLN A 336 0.88 -22.51 -32.68
N TRP A 337 0.45 -23.71 -33.05
CA TRP A 337 -0.30 -24.59 -32.15
C TRP A 337 0.55 -25.07 -30.96
N LYS A 338 1.82 -25.40 -31.18
CA LYS A 338 2.78 -25.75 -30.13
C LYS A 338 3.00 -24.58 -29.17
N GLU A 339 3.18 -23.38 -29.71
CA GLU A 339 3.31 -22.15 -28.92
C GLU A 339 2.05 -21.88 -28.09
N VAL A 340 0.86 -21.99 -28.70
CA VAL A 340 -0.42 -21.87 -27.97
C VAL A 340 -0.52 -22.93 -26.88
N THR A 341 -0.06 -24.15 -27.11
CA THR A 341 -0.07 -25.23 -26.11
C THR A 341 0.91 -24.94 -24.96
N GLU A 342 2.10 -24.39 -25.24
CA GLU A 342 3.03 -23.94 -24.21
C GLU A 342 2.47 -22.76 -23.41
N ILE A 343 1.81 -21.80 -24.06
CA ILE A 343 1.10 -20.70 -23.39
C ILE A 343 -0.02 -21.24 -22.49
N ILE A 344 -0.81 -22.22 -22.97
CA ILE A 344 -1.85 -22.88 -22.18
C ILE A 344 -1.24 -23.59 -20.97
N LYS A 345 -0.12 -24.30 -21.14
CA LYS A 345 0.59 -24.97 -20.04
C LYS A 345 1.08 -23.95 -19.00
N ARG A 346 1.71 -22.85 -19.42
CA ARG A 346 2.11 -21.76 -18.52
C ARG A 346 0.90 -21.13 -17.82
N ARG A 347 -0.20 -20.92 -18.53
CA ARG A 347 -1.44 -20.41 -17.91
C ARG A 347 -2.03 -21.39 -16.90
N HIS A 348 -2.00 -22.69 -17.16
CA HIS A 348 -2.44 -23.68 -16.19
C HIS A 348 -1.57 -23.69 -14.94
N GLU A 349 -0.26 -23.51 -15.09
CA GLU A 349 0.66 -23.35 -13.96
C GLU A 349 0.32 -22.09 -13.14
N ASN A 350 0.19 -20.94 -13.80
CA ASN A 350 -0.19 -19.71 -13.12
C ASN A 350 -1.58 -19.80 -12.47
N ILE A 351 -2.55 -20.51 -13.07
CA ILE A 351 -3.87 -20.76 -12.47
C ILE A 351 -3.74 -21.66 -11.25
N ARG A 352 -2.84 -22.65 -11.28
CA ARG A 352 -2.57 -23.53 -10.14
C ARG A 352 -1.95 -22.73 -8.99
N GLU A 353 -0.92 -21.93 -9.26
CA GLU A 353 -0.28 -21.05 -8.28
C GLU A 353 -1.30 -20.06 -7.69
N ALA A 354 -2.09 -19.39 -8.53
CA ALA A 354 -3.16 -18.50 -8.07
C ALA A 354 -4.24 -19.25 -7.28
N GLY A 355 -4.52 -20.51 -7.62
CA GLY A 355 -5.42 -21.38 -6.87
C GLY A 355 -4.88 -21.76 -5.49
N GLU A 356 -3.57 -22.01 -5.38
CA GLU A 356 -2.88 -22.28 -4.12
C GLU A 356 -2.84 -21.02 -3.23
N GLU A 357 -2.54 -19.86 -3.80
CA GLU A 357 -2.61 -18.58 -3.09
C GLU A 357 -4.04 -18.28 -2.63
N PHE A 358 -5.05 -18.47 -3.49
CA PHE A 358 -6.45 -18.32 -3.10
C PHE A 358 -6.83 -19.29 -1.97
N SER A 359 -6.32 -20.52 -1.99
CA SER A 359 -6.53 -21.49 -0.91
C SER A 359 -5.89 -21.03 0.41
N LYS A 360 -4.66 -20.50 0.36
CA LYS A 360 -3.98 -19.90 1.53
C LYS A 360 -4.78 -18.73 2.10
N VAL A 361 -5.15 -17.77 1.25
CA VAL A 361 -5.96 -16.60 1.65
C VAL A 361 -7.34 -17.04 2.17
N LYS A 362 -7.95 -18.08 1.60
CA LYS A 362 -9.21 -18.65 2.09
C LYS A 362 -9.06 -19.31 3.46
N MET A 363 -7.95 -20.01 3.70
CA MET A 363 -7.61 -20.57 5.02
C MET A 363 -7.41 -19.46 6.05
N GLU A 364 -6.66 -18.41 5.71
CA GLU A 364 -6.46 -17.23 6.56
C GLU A 364 -7.75 -16.46 6.81
N MET A 365 -8.63 -16.35 5.81
CA MET A 365 -9.96 -15.79 5.99
C MET A 365 -10.81 -16.66 6.92
N GLY A 366 -10.69 -17.98 6.83
CA GLY A 366 -11.32 -18.94 7.74
C GLY A 366 -10.85 -18.78 9.18
N THR A 367 -9.53 -18.73 9.42
CA THR A 367 -8.96 -18.50 10.76
C THR A 367 -9.35 -17.14 11.31
N ASN A 368 -9.36 -16.08 10.49
CA ASN A 368 -9.82 -14.76 10.90
C ASN A 368 -11.33 -14.73 11.18
N GLN A 369 -12.15 -15.44 10.41
CA GLN A 369 -13.59 -15.58 10.68
C GLN A 369 -13.85 -16.33 11.98
N ASP A 370 -13.09 -17.38 12.27
CA ASP A 370 -13.23 -18.14 13.50
C ASP A 370 -12.72 -17.34 14.70
N ALA A 371 -11.61 -16.62 14.58
CA ALA A 371 -11.15 -15.65 15.58
C ALA A 371 -12.20 -14.54 15.81
N LEU A 372 -12.87 -14.07 14.77
CA LEU A 372 -13.94 -13.08 14.87
C LEU A 372 -15.21 -13.66 15.50
N LYS A 373 -15.57 -14.93 15.24
CA LYS A 373 -16.64 -15.65 15.94
C LYS A 373 -16.30 -15.82 17.42
N GLN A 374 -15.08 -16.22 17.76
CA GLN A 374 -14.60 -16.34 19.14
C GLN A 374 -14.66 -14.97 19.84
N ARG A 375 -14.18 -13.89 19.21
CA ARG A 375 -14.30 -12.53 19.76
C ARG A 375 -15.75 -12.07 19.90
N LYS A 376 -16.65 -12.43 18.98
CA LYS A 376 -18.09 -12.17 19.10
C LYS A 376 -18.73 -12.95 20.25
N GLN A 377 -18.32 -14.21 20.45
CA GLN A 377 -18.78 -15.02 21.58
C GLN A 377 -18.26 -14.47 22.90
N MET A 378 -16.98 -14.09 22.99
CA MET A 378 -16.41 -13.40 24.16
C MET A 378 -17.13 -12.07 24.42
N LEU A 379 -17.39 -11.27 23.39
CA LEU A 379 -18.14 -10.03 23.55
C LEU A 379 -19.58 -10.29 24.04
N LYS A 380 -20.22 -11.37 23.58
CA LYS A 380 -21.55 -11.76 24.04
C LYS A 380 -21.51 -12.23 25.50
N SER A 381 -20.54 -13.06 25.88
CA SER A 381 -20.38 -13.48 27.27
C SER A 381 -20.05 -12.30 28.19
N GLU A 382 -19.20 -11.35 27.77
CA GLU A 382 -18.92 -10.12 28.52
C GLU A 382 -20.15 -9.21 28.61
N LYS A 383 -20.98 -9.11 27.57
CA LYS A 383 -22.26 -8.38 27.63
C LYS A 383 -23.26 -9.05 28.55
N ASP A 384 -23.36 -10.38 28.51
CA ASP A 384 -24.24 -11.14 29.39
C ASP A 384 -23.75 -11.07 30.85
N ASN A 385 -22.43 -11.07 31.07
CA ASN A 385 -21.81 -10.86 32.39
C ASN A 385 -22.06 -9.44 32.90
N ASN A 386 -21.88 -8.40 32.07
CA ASN A 386 -22.21 -7.02 32.43
C ASN A 386 -23.70 -6.87 32.73
N LYS A 387 -24.59 -7.51 31.96
CA LYS A 387 -26.03 -7.52 32.24
C LYS A 387 -26.36 -8.24 33.54
N ALA A 388 -25.66 -9.32 33.88
CA ALA A 388 -25.81 -10.00 35.16
C ALA A 388 -25.29 -9.14 36.33
N ILE A 389 -24.19 -8.40 36.14
CA ILE A 389 -23.66 -7.43 37.11
C ILE A 389 -24.61 -6.23 37.26
N GLU A 390 -25.20 -5.72 36.18
CA GLU A 390 -26.23 -4.68 36.21
C GLU A 390 -27.47 -5.16 36.96
N GLN A 391 -27.95 -6.38 36.70
CA GLN A 391 -29.05 -6.98 37.46
C GLN A 391 -28.70 -7.18 38.93
N ALA A 392 -27.46 -7.59 39.25
CA ALA A 392 -26.98 -7.70 40.62
C ALA A 392 -26.89 -6.34 41.31
N ASN A 393 -26.45 -5.30 40.60
CA ASN A 393 -26.42 -3.92 41.09
C ASN A 393 -27.83 -3.37 41.28
N GLU A 394 -28.77 -3.62 40.37
CA GLU A 394 -30.18 -3.26 40.56
C GLU A 394 -30.80 -3.98 41.77
N LEU A 395 -30.47 -5.26 41.99
CA LEU A 395 -30.90 -6.00 43.16
C LEU A 395 -30.29 -5.44 44.45
N LEU A 396 -28.99 -5.10 44.44
CA LEU A 396 -28.31 -4.47 45.55
C LEU A 396 -28.85 -3.05 45.81
N GLU A 397 -29.20 -2.29 44.78
CA GLU A 397 -29.85 -0.99 44.90
C GLU A 397 -31.26 -1.12 45.45
N ARG A 398 -32.05 -2.11 44.99
CA ARG A 398 -33.35 -2.43 45.58
C ARG A 398 -33.24 -2.87 47.03
N GLN A 399 -32.24 -3.68 47.38
CA GLN A 399 -31.94 -4.05 48.76
C GLN A 399 -31.50 -2.85 49.59
N LYS A 400 -30.70 -1.93 49.03
CA LYS A 400 -30.29 -0.68 49.70
C LYS A 400 -31.48 0.26 49.88
N ILE A 401 -32.37 0.38 48.90
CA ILE A 401 -33.64 1.11 49.02
C ILE A 401 -34.54 0.46 50.07
N GLN A 402 -34.59 -0.87 50.12
CA GLN A 402 -35.34 -1.60 51.15
C GLN A 402 -34.72 -1.37 52.53
N GLN A 403 -33.40 -1.44 52.68
CA GLN A 403 -32.70 -1.09 53.93
C GLN A 403 -32.90 0.39 54.31
N ILE A 404 -33.03 1.31 53.36
CA ILE A 404 -33.38 2.71 53.63
C ILE A 404 -34.83 2.82 54.10
N LYS A 405 -35.76 2.06 53.51
CA LYS A 405 -37.15 1.98 53.96
C LYS A 405 -37.25 1.34 55.35
N ASP A 406 -36.54 0.25 55.59
CA ASP A 406 -36.49 -0.42 56.89
C ASP A 406 -35.83 0.49 57.93
N ASN A 407 -34.76 1.22 57.58
CA ASN A 407 -34.20 2.25 58.46
C ASN A 407 -35.16 3.42 58.71
N LYS A 408 -36.00 3.80 57.74
CA LYS A 408 -37.09 4.77 57.95
C LYS A 408 -38.15 4.21 58.90
N VAL A 409 -38.54 2.95 58.74
CA VAL A 409 -39.50 2.28 59.64
C VAL A 409 -38.91 2.13 61.05
N VAL A 410 -37.63 1.76 61.17
CA VAL A 410 -36.92 1.72 62.46
C VAL A 410 -36.82 3.12 63.05
N LYS A 411 -36.60 4.17 62.24
CA LYS A 411 -36.59 5.56 62.70
C LYS A 411 -37.98 6.02 63.14
N GLU A 412 -39.04 5.67 62.42
CA GLU A 412 -40.44 5.90 62.82
C GLU A 412 -40.79 5.09 64.09
N GLN A 413 -40.27 3.87 64.25
CA GLN A 413 -40.38 3.09 65.48
C GLN A 413 -39.59 3.73 66.63
N ASN A 414 -38.43 4.33 66.36
CA ASN A 414 -37.63 5.04 67.36
C ASN A 414 -38.29 6.37 67.74
N ASP A 415 -38.91 7.07 66.80
CA ASP A 415 -39.70 8.28 67.03
C ASP A 415 -41.00 7.93 67.78
N ASN A 416 -41.62 6.79 67.47
CA ASN A 416 -42.75 6.25 68.21
C ASN A 416 -42.36 5.77 69.60
N LEU A 417 -41.19 5.15 69.79
CA LEU A 417 -40.63 4.76 71.10
C LEU A 417 -40.18 5.97 71.91
N MET A 418 -39.69 7.04 71.26
CA MET A 418 -39.42 8.33 71.89
C MET A 418 -40.71 9.01 72.30
N ALA A 419 -41.75 8.97 71.46
CA ALA A 419 -43.10 9.38 71.82
C ALA A 419 -43.69 8.48 72.91
N GLU A 420 -43.39 7.18 72.95
CA GLU A 420 -43.79 6.24 74.00
C GLU A 420 -43.02 6.50 75.29
N VAL A 421 -41.75 6.90 75.25
CA VAL A 421 -40.96 7.34 76.40
C VAL A 421 -41.45 8.69 76.92
N GLU A 422 -41.92 9.58 76.05
CA GLU A 422 -42.54 10.86 76.38
C GLU A 422 -43.98 10.69 76.92
N ILE A 423 -44.70 9.69 76.41
CA ILE A 423 -46.00 9.22 76.90
C ILE A 423 -45.83 8.45 78.22
N LEU A 424 -44.77 7.66 78.42
CA LEU A 424 -44.44 6.96 79.68
C LEU A 424 -43.96 7.94 80.76
N LYS A 425 -43.28 9.03 80.38
CA LYS A 425 -43.03 10.21 81.23
C LYS A 425 -44.34 10.86 81.71
N ASN A 426 -45.36 10.90 80.85
CA ASN A 426 -46.69 11.44 81.15
C ASN A 426 -47.63 10.40 81.82
N GLN A 427 -47.39 9.10 81.67
CA GLN A 427 -48.14 8.02 82.32
C GLN A 427 -47.70 7.81 83.78
N VAL A 428 -46.43 8.06 84.12
CA VAL A 428 -45.96 8.16 85.52
C VAL A 428 -46.58 9.36 86.27
N SER A 429 -47.09 10.36 85.54
CA SER A 429 -47.88 11.49 86.07
C SER A 429 -49.40 11.19 86.13
N ALA A 430 -49.91 10.26 85.30
CA ALA A 430 -51.34 9.92 85.19
C ALA A 430 -51.79 8.68 85.99
N PHE A 431 -50.86 7.83 86.47
CA PHE A 431 -51.13 6.78 87.46
C PHE A 431 -51.54 7.33 88.85
N ALA A 432 -51.53 8.66 89.03
CA ALA A 432 -52.17 9.34 90.15
C ALA A 432 -53.71 9.49 90.00
N SER A 433 -54.31 9.17 88.83
CA SER A 433 -55.73 9.40 88.53
C SER A 433 -56.47 8.14 88.05
N ASP A 434 -56.33 7.06 88.82
CA ASP A 434 -56.87 5.71 88.64
C ASP A 434 -58.42 5.58 88.69
N LEU A 435 -59.19 6.62 88.36
CA LEU A 435 -60.59 6.70 88.81
C LEU A 435 -61.69 6.63 87.74
N ASN A 436 -61.42 6.57 86.43
CA ASN A 436 -62.54 6.59 85.46
C ASN A 436 -62.65 5.39 84.51
N SER A 437 -62.16 4.25 84.99
CA SER A 437 -62.33 2.86 84.53
C SER A 437 -63.76 2.39 84.15
N LYS A 438 -64.75 3.27 83.97
CA LYS A 438 -66.14 2.89 83.70
C LYS A 438 -66.72 3.34 82.34
N LYS A 439 -65.98 4.07 81.50
CA LYS A 439 -66.53 4.54 80.19
C LYS A 439 -66.20 3.64 78.98
N ASN A 440 -65.27 2.70 79.09
CA ASN A 440 -64.83 1.81 78.00
C ASN A 440 -65.79 0.67 77.60
N LYS A 441 -67.06 0.67 78.01
CA LYS A 441 -67.97 -0.46 77.73
C LYS A 441 -69.12 -0.17 76.74
N ILE A 442 -69.29 1.08 76.31
CA ILE A 442 -70.44 1.50 75.46
C ILE A 442 -70.04 1.79 74.00
N SER A 443 -68.78 2.09 73.70
CA SER A 443 -68.36 2.51 72.35
C SER A 443 -68.18 1.36 71.34
N MET A 444 -67.83 0.15 71.81
CA MET A 444 -67.57 -1.03 70.94
C MET A 444 -68.79 -1.51 70.12
N LEU A 445 -70.03 -1.19 70.50
CA LEU A 445 -71.23 -1.71 69.81
C LEU A 445 -71.66 -0.88 68.58
N THR A 446 -71.08 0.30 68.37
CA THR A 446 -71.44 1.23 67.28
C THR A 446 -70.70 0.97 65.97
N GLN A 447 -69.57 0.25 66.00
CA GLN A 447 -68.64 0.10 64.87
C GLN A 447 -69.02 -1.03 63.89
N ASP A 448 -69.75 -2.05 64.34
CA ASP A 448 -70.10 -3.25 63.54
C ASP A 448 -71.22 -3.04 62.50
N LYS A 449 -72.08 -2.02 62.68
CA LYS A 449 -73.22 -1.77 61.78
C LYS A 449 -72.82 -1.08 60.47
N LEU A 450 -71.70 -0.36 60.48
CA LEU A 450 -71.24 0.47 59.35
C LEU A 450 -70.49 -0.37 58.29
N ALA A 451 -69.80 -1.44 58.70
CA ALA A 451 -69.05 -2.34 57.83
C ALA A 451 -69.94 -3.17 56.87
N LYS A 452 -71.19 -3.46 57.22
CA LYS A 452 -72.10 -4.29 56.39
C LYS A 452 -72.69 -3.56 55.18
N LYS A 453 -72.78 -2.22 55.21
CA LYS A 453 -73.40 -1.42 54.14
C LYS A 453 -72.44 -1.13 52.97
N GLN A 454 -71.13 -1.10 53.23
CA GLN A 454 -70.09 -0.87 52.20
C GLN A 454 -69.78 -2.12 51.36
N ARG A 455 -69.96 -3.33 51.90
CA ARG A 455 -69.74 -4.59 51.15
C ARG A 455 -70.75 -4.84 50.03
N LEU A 456 -71.98 -4.34 50.14
CA LEU A 456 -73.03 -4.55 49.13
C LEU A 456 -72.78 -3.74 47.84
N ASN A 457 -72.23 -2.53 47.95
CA ASN A 457 -72.04 -1.63 46.81
C ASN A 457 -70.88 -2.08 45.90
N LEU A 458 -69.79 -2.60 46.48
CA LEU A 458 -68.64 -3.15 45.77
C LEU A 458 -68.96 -4.42 44.96
N ALA A 459 -69.95 -5.22 45.40
CA ALA A 459 -70.37 -6.42 44.69
C ALA A 459 -71.12 -6.10 43.38
N GLN A 460 -71.90 -4.99 43.37
CA GLN A 460 -72.70 -4.58 42.21
C GLN A 460 -71.82 -4.07 41.05
N GLN A 461 -70.76 -3.30 41.34
CA GLN A 461 -69.83 -2.79 40.32
C GLN A 461 -68.99 -3.92 39.69
N LYS A 462 -68.60 -4.93 40.48
CA LYS A 462 -67.86 -6.10 39.96
C LYS A 462 -68.70 -6.93 38.99
N TYR A 463 -70.00 -7.05 39.24
CA TYR A 463 -70.91 -7.79 38.36
C TYR A 463 -71.01 -7.16 36.95
N ASN A 464 -71.16 -5.83 36.86
CA ASN A 464 -71.27 -5.14 35.57
C ASN A 464 -69.96 -5.18 34.77
N ALA A 465 -68.80 -5.14 35.43
CA ALA A 465 -67.50 -5.30 34.77
C ALA A 465 -67.31 -6.71 34.18
N HIS A 466 -67.79 -7.75 34.87
CA HIS A 466 -67.74 -9.12 34.37
C HIS A 466 -68.61 -9.35 33.13
N VAL A 467 -69.76 -8.69 33.02
CA VAL A 467 -70.63 -8.82 31.84
C VAL A 467 -69.98 -8.25 30.57
N ILE A 468 -69.20 -7.17 30.68
CA ILE A 468 -68.48 -6.57 29.55
C ILE A 468 -67.25 -7.40 29.17
N LYS A 469 -66.49 -7.93 30.15
CA LYS A 469 -65.40 -8.89 29.88
C LYS A 469 -65.91 -10.13 29.14
N MET A 470 -67.05 -10.69 29.55
CA MET A 470 -67.59 -11.89 28.93
C MET A 470 -67.98 -11.69 27.45
N LYS A 471 -68.48 -10.50 27.07
CA LYS A 471 -68.78 -10.18 25.67
C LYS A 471 -67.52 -10.02 24.79
N ASN A 472 -66.45 -9.47 25.35
CA ASN A 472 -65.18 -9.34 24.65
C ASN A 472 -64.45 -10.68 24.53
N GLU A 473 -64.54 -11.53 25.55
CA GLU A 473 -64.07 -12.92 25.52
C GLU A 473 -64.85 -13.76 24.49
N ASP A 474 -66.16 -13.57 24.32
CA ASP A 474 -66.97 -14.22 23.28
C ASP A 474 -66.59 -13.80 21.84
N MET A 475 -66.22 -12.53 21.64
CA MET A 475 -65.76 -12.02 20.33
C MET A 475 -64.33 -12.49 20.01
N ALA A 476 -63.45 -12.54 21.02
CA ALA A 476 -62.12 -13.14 20.89
C ALA A 476 -62.20 -14.65 20.62
N ALA A 477 -63.07 -15.36 21.33
CA ALA A 477 -63.31 -16.80 21.14
C ALA A 477 -63.77 -17.12 19.71
N LYS A 478 -64.66 -16.31 19.11
CA LYS A 478 -65.10 -16.50 17.72
C LYS A 478 -63.99 -16.27 16.69
N ASN A 479 -63.09 -15.31 16.92
CA ASN A 479 -61.93 -15.09 16.04
C ASN A 479 -60.88 -16.21 16.16
N PHE A 480 -60.64 -16.70 17.38
CA PHE A 480 -59.78 -17.86 17.59
C PHE A 480 -60.39 -19.15 17.04
N GLU A 481 -61.71 -19.32 17.10
CA GLU A 481 -62.41 -20.47 16.52
C GLU A 481 -62.38 -20.45 14.98
N ALA A 482 -62.45 -19.28 14.34
CA ALA A 482 -62.25 -19.12 12.90
C ALA A 482 -60.80 -19.43 12.45
N GLN A 483 -59.79 -18.98 13.20
CA GLN A 483 -58.38 -19.33 12.94
C GLN A 483 -58.10 -20.81 13.20
N LYS A 484 -58.71 -21.40 14.24
CA LYS A 484 -58.64 -22.84 14.53
C LYS A 484 -59.28 -23.65 13.42
N ALA A 485 -60.45 -23.27 12.92
CA ALA A 485 -61.12 -23.95 11.81
C ALA A 485 -60.28 -23.91 10.51
N TYR A 486 -59.67 -22.76 10.18
CA TYR A 486 -58.77 -22.66 9.03
C TYR A 486 -57.48 -23.49 9.21
N ALA A 487 -56.93 -23.53 10.43
CA ALA A 487 -55.79 -24.37 10.76
C ALA A 487 -56.14 -25.88 10.73
N GLU A 488 -57.32 -26.28 11.18
CA GLU A 488 -57.83 -27.66 11.13
C GLU A 488 -58.10 -28.11 9.69
N GLU A 489 -58.63 -27.24 8.82
CA GLU A 489 -58.80 -27.55 7.39
C GLU A 489 -57.45 -27.72 6.67
N LYS A 490 -56.47 -26.86 6.99
CA LYS A 490 -55.11 -26.96 6.45
C LYS A 490 -54.36 -28.18 7.00
N TYR A 491 -54.59 -28.54 8.26
CA TYR A 491 -54.04 -29.74 8.88
C TYR A 491 -54.66 -31.01 8.29
N THR A 492 -55.97 -31.06 8.10
CA THR A 492 -56.66 -32.24 7.51
C THR A 492 -56.29 -32.46 6.04
N THR A 493 -56.11 -31.40 5.25
CA THR A 493 -55.59 -31.51 3.88
C THR A 493 -54.15 -32.01 3.86
N LYS A 494 -53.27 -31.47 4.72
CA LYS A 494 -51.88 -31.97 4.87
C LYS A 494 -51.81 -33.40 5.42
N LEU A 495 -52.74 -33.80 6.30
CA LEU A 495 -52.84 -35.16 6.81
C LEU A 495 -53.26 -36.14 5.71
N LYS A 496 -54.19 -35.76 4.84
CA LYS A 496 -54.59 -36.55 3.65
C LYS A 496 -53.44 -36.68 2.65
N GLU A 497 -52.68 -35.60 2.40
CA GLU A 497 -51.46 -35.65 1.58
C GLU A 497 -50.39 -36.55 2.18
N LYS A 498 -50.13 -36.43 3.49
CA LYS A 498 -49.22 -37.31 4.24
C LYS A 498 -49.64 -38.77 4.15
N GLN A 499 -50.92 -39.09 4.35
CA GLN A 499 -51.45 -40.45 4.23
C GLN A 499 -51.36 -40.98 2.78
N ALA A 500 -51.53 -40.14 1.76
CA ALA A 500 -51.35 -40.53 0.37
C ALA A 500 -49.88 -40.84 0.04
N ILE A 501 -48.95 -40.06 0.59
CA ILE A 501 -47.51 -40.29 0.47
C ILE A 501 -47.12 -41.55 1.25
N GLU A 502 -47.61 -41.75 2.47
CA GLU A 502 -47.36 -42.96 3.26
C GLU A 502 -47.91 -44.22 2.56
N LYS A 503 -49.08 -44.15 1.91
CA LYS A 503 -49.59 -45.24 1.07
C LYS A 503 -48.71 -45.50 -0.16
N LYS A 504 -48.17 -44.47 -0.81
CA LYS A 504 -47.21 -44.62 -1.92
C LYS A 504 -45.88 -45.22 -1.44
N ILE A 505 -45.38 -44.78 -0.29
CA ILE A 505 -44.17 -45.32 0.34
C ILE A 505 -44.41 -46.78 0.74
N LYS A 506 -45.56 -47.13 1.32
CA LYS A 506 -45.90 -48.51 1.69
C LYS A 506 -45.95 -49.42 0.45
N LYS A 507 -46.60 -48.98 -0.63
CA LYS A 507 -46.59 -49.71 -1.92
C LYS A 507 -45.18 -49.88 -2.48
N LYS A 508 -44.34 -48.84 -2.42
CA LYS A 508 -42.94 -48.93 -2.88
C LYS A 508 -42.08 -49.81 -1.98
N LYS A 509 -42.29 -49.80 -0.66
CA LYS A 509 -41.64 -50.72 0.29
C LYS A 509 -42.08 -52.17 0.07
N GLU A 510 -43.35 -52.42 -0.20
CA GLU A 510 -43.86 -53.76 -0.55
C GLU A 510 -43.29 -54.23 -1.90
N SER A 511 -43.18 -53.33 -2.90
CA SER A 511 -42.54 -53.62 -4.18
C SER A 511 -41.05 -53.95 -3.99
N LEU A 512 -40.36 -53.13 -3.19
CA LEU A 512 -38.96 -53.32 -2.85
C LEU A 512 -38.77 -54.66 -2.13
N TYR A 513 -39.59 -54.96 -1.13
CA TYR A 513 -39.54 -56.22 -0.39
C TYR A 513 -39.77 -57.44 -1.30
N ARG A 514 -40.71 -57.35 -2.26
CA ARG A 514 -40.92 -58.41 -3.27
C ARG A 514 -39.71 -58.57 -4.18
N TYR A 515 -39.14 -57.49 -4.70
CA TYR A 515 -37.92 -57.56 -5.52
C TYR A 515 -36.71 -58.05 -4.72
N THR A 516 -36.59 -57.67 -3.45
CA THR A 516 -35.54 -58.18 -2.57
C THR A 516 -35.74 -59.67 -2.30
N GLN A 517 -36.96 -60.15 -2.08
CA GLN A 517 -37.25 -61.58 -1.96
C GLN A 517 -36.99 -62.35 -3.27
N GLU A 518 -37.35 -61.80 -4.43
CA GLU A 518 -37.01 -62.39 -5.73
C GLU A 518 -35.51 -62.43 -5.95
N LEU A 519 -34.79 -61.37 -5.58
CA LEU A 519 -33.34 -61.31 -5.64
C LEU A 519 -32.70 -62.36 -4.73
N PHE A 520 -33.21 -62.55 -3.51
CA PHE A 520 -32.74 -63.62 -2.63
C PHE A 520 -33.01 -65.01 -3.21
N LYS A 521 -34.19 -65.25 -3.78
CA LYS A 521 -34.50 -66.51 -4.47
C LYS A 521 -33.63 -66.74 -5.71
N LEU A 522 -33.30 -65.68 -6.45
CA LEU A 522 -32.40 -65.76 -7.60
C LEU A 522 -30.97 -66.03 -7.15
N ARG A 523 -30.50 -65.41 -6.06
CA ARG A 523 -29.18 -65.72 -5.45
C ARG A 523 -29.11 -67.13 -4.87
N GLU A 524 -30.19 -67.62 -4.28
CA GLU A 524 -30.28 -69.01 -3.82
C GLU A 524 -30.23 -69.99 -5.00
N LYS A 525 -30.95 -69.69 -6.09
CA LYS A 525 -30.87 -70.45 -7.34
C LYS A 525 -29.49 -70.39 -7.98
N GLU A 526 -28.85 -69.23 -7.98
CA GLU A 526 -27.49 -69.03 -8.48
C GLU A 526 -26.49 -69.83 -7.65
N ALA A 527 -26.60 -69.80 -6.31
CA ALA A 527 -25.76 -70.58 -5.41
C ALA A 527 -25.97 -72.10 -5.61
N ASN A 528 -27.22 -72.54 -5.78
CA ASN A 528 -27.54 -73.94 -6.07
C ASN A 528 -27.00 -74.37 -7.43
N LEU A 529 -27.19 -73.56 -8.49
CA LEU A 529 -26.62 -73.83 -9.82
C LEU A 529 -25.10 -73.81 -9.79
N TYR A 530 -24.47 -72.95 -9.00
CA TYR A 530 -23.03 -72.95 -8.80
C TYR A 530 -22.56 -74.21 -8.08
N GLY A 531 -23.31 -74.67 -7.07
CA GLY A 531 -23.12 -75.97 -6.42
C GLY A 531 -23.26 -77.14 -7.40
N ASP A 532 -24.27 -77.12 -8.27
CA ASP A 532 -24.50 -78.13 -9.31
C ASP A 532 -23.41 -78.10 -10.38
N ILE A 533 -22.93 -76.91 -10.77
CA ILE A 533 -21.81 -76.75 -11.72
C ILE A 533 -20.54 -77.29 -11.08
N GLN A 534 -20.25 -76.98 -9.82
CA GLN A 534 -19.08 -77.53 -9.13
C GLN A 534 -19.20 -79.03 -8.92
N GLY A 535 -20.39 -79.54 -8.59
CA GLY A 535 -20.69 -80.97 -8.50
C GLY A 535 -20.53 -81.69 -9.85
N ASN A 536 -21.04 -81.11 -10.93
CA ASN A 536 -20.88 -81.62 -12.30
C ASN A 536 -19.43 -81.50 -12.78
N MET A 537 -18.69 -80.46 -12.40
CA MET A 537 -17.27 -80.34 -12.68
C MET A 537 -16.45 -81.40 -11.93
N ALA A 538 -16.79 -81.70 -10.67
CA ALA A 538 -16.21 -82.79 -9.92
C ALA A 538 -16.57 -84.16 -10.52
N ALA A 539 -17.83 -84.35 -10.94
CA ALA A 539 -18.27 -85.55 -11.65
C ALA A 539 -17.55 -85.70 -13.00
N CYS A 540 -17.37 -84.63 -13.77
CA CYS A 540 -16.60 -84.64 -15.00
C CYS A 540 -15.11 -84.94 -14.76
N ARG A 541 -14.52 -84.45 -13.65
CA ARG A 541 -13.15 -84.82 -13.26
C ARG A 541 -13.06 -86.29 -12.88
N ASN A 542 -14.02 -86.81 -12.12
CA ASN A 542 -14.09 -88.23 -11.76
C ASN A 542 -14.33 -89.11 -12.98
N LEU A 543 -15.20 -88.70 -13.92
CA LEU A 543 -15.43 -89.38 -15.20
C LEU A 543 -14.19 -89.31 -16.08
N LYS A 544 -13.46 -88.19 -16.12
CA LYS A 544 -12.16 -88.11 -16.83
C LYS A 544 -11.11 -89.02 -16.20
N ALA A 545 -11.04 -89.10 -14.87
CA ALA A 545 -10.18 -90.06 -14.19
C ALA A 545 -10.62 -91.50 -14.49
N HIS A 546 -11.93 -91.77 -14.57
CA HIS A 546 -12.46 -93.07 -14.95
C HIS A 546 -12.17 -93.42 -16.41
N ILE A 547 -12.25 -92.45 -17.33
CA ILE A 547 -11.82 -92.59 -18.73
C ILE A 547 -10.32 -92.85 -18.79
N SER A 548 -9.51 -92.18 -17.96
CA SER A 548 -8.07 -92.45 -17.89
C SER A 548 -7.78 -93.87 -17.39
N ASN A 549 -8.49 -94.33 -16.37
CA ASN A 549 -8.37 -95.70 -15.86
C ASN A 549 -8.85 -96.72 -16.89
N LEU A 550 -9.98 -96.46 -17.57
CA LEU A 550 -10.49 -97.29 -18.66
C LEU A 550 -9.56 -97.31 -19.86
N ASN A 551 -8.88 -96.21 -20.18
CA ASN A 551 -7.86 -96.16 -21.22
C ASN A 551 -6.62 -96.96 -20.80
N GLN A 552 -6.24 -96.90 -19.52
CA GLN A 552 -5.14 -97.69 -18.99
C GLN A 552 -5.49 -99.19 -18.97
N ASP A 553 -6.73 -99.53 -18.64
CA ASP A 553 -7.26 -100.89 -18.71
C ASP A 553 -7.41 -101.36 -20.15
N PHE A 554 -7.84 -100.49 -21.08
CA PHE A 554 -7.88 -100.77 -22.51
C PHE A 554 -6.48 -101.04 -23.05
N GLN A 555 -5.48 -100.25 -22.64
CA GLN A 555 -4.10 -100.44 -23.05
C GLN A 555 -3.52 -101.73 -22.46
N ARG A 556 -3.86 -102.06 -21.21
CA ARG A 556 -3.53 -103.35 -20.57
C ARG A 556 -4.25 -104.52 -21.24
N GLN A 557 -5.51 -104.35 -21.63
CA GLN A 557 -6.27 -105.32 -22.40
C GLN A 557 -5.68 -105.49 -23.80
N GLN A 558 -5.20 -104.43 -24.43
CA GLN A 558 -4.51 -104.48 -25.71
C GLN A 558 -3.16 -105.20 -25.58
N GLU A 559 -2.42 -105.02 -24.49
CA GLU A 559 -1.21 -105.82 -24.18
C GLU A 559 -1.54 -107.29 -23.93
N LEU A 560 -2.64 -107.57 -23.22
CA LEU A 560 -3.13 -108.94 -23.02
C LEU A 560 -3.65 -109.56 -24.32
N LEU A 561 -4.31 -108.78 -25.17
CA LEU A 561 -4.79 -109.18 -26.49
C LEU A 561 -3.61 -109.46 -27.39
N TYR A 562 -2.58 -108.62 -27.39
CA TYR A 562 -1.36 -108.83 -28.17
C TYR A 562 -0.60 -110.08 -27.69
N ASN A 563 -0.56 -110.34 -26.37
CA ASN A 563 0.00 -111.58 -25.82
C ASN A 563 -0.86 -112.80 -26.16
N ALA A 564 -2.19 -112.67 -26.15
CA ALA A 564 -3.12 -113.72 -26.55
C ALA A 564 -3.04 -113.97 -28.06
N GLU A 565 -2.95 -112.94 -28.90
CA GLU A 565 -2.75 -112.98 -30.35
C GLU A 565 -1.39 -113.59 -30.70
N TYR A 566 -0.35 -113.29 -29.93
CA TYR A 566 0.96 -113.94 -30.09
C TYR A 566 0.90 -115.45 -29.78
N GLN A 567 0.19 -115.84 -28.72
CA GLN A 567 -0.07 -117.24 -28.37
C GLN A 567 -1.01 -117.92 -29.39
N ILE A 568 -2.03 -117.21 -29.87
CA ILE A 568 -2.96 -117.65 -30.91
C ILE A 568 -2.19 -117.81 -32.22
N GLN A 569 -1.33 -116.90 -32.64
CA GLN A 569 -0.49 -117.06 -33.84
C GLN A 569 0.51 -118.22 -33.73
N LEU A 570 1.01 -118.53 -32.53
CA LEU A 570 1.80 -119.73 -32.27
C LEU A 570 0.97 -121.02 -32.39
N MET A 571 -0.28 -120.99 -31.94
CA MET A 571 -1.24 -122.10 -32.05
C MET A 571 -1.81 -122.23 -33.47
N GLU A 572 -2.09 -121.13 -34.16
CA GLU A 572 -2.53 -121.04 -35.55
C GLU A 572 -1.41 -121.46 -36.49
N ARG A 573 -0.13 -121.16 -36.21
CA ARG A 573 0.99 -121.76 -36.96
C ARG A 573 1.13 -123.27 -36.75
N LYS A 574 0.65 -123.81 -35.63
CA LYS A 574 0.57 -125.27 -35.38
C LYS A 574 -0.67 -125.91 -36.01
N VAL A 575 -1.81 -125.19 -36.05
CA VAL A 575 -3.10 -125.67 -36.59
C VAL A 575 -3.21 -125.47 -38.11
N ALA A 576 -2.71 -124.37 -38.67
CA ALA A 576 -2.64 -124.13 -40.12
C ALA A 576 -1.63 -125.03 -40.84
N ARG A 577 -0.67 -125.63 -40.12
CA ARG A 577 0.16 -126.72 -40.63
C ARG A 577 -0.56 -128.08 -40.66
N ALA A 578 -1.70 -128.22 -39.96
CA ALA A 578 -2.44 -129.47 -39.81
C ALA A 578 -3.72 -129.59 -40.68
N LYS A 579 -4.26 -128.52 -41.27
CA LYS A 579 -5.51 -128.56 -42.05
C LYS A 579 -5.57 -127.56 -43.21
N GLY A 580 -5.07 -127.91 -44.40
CA GLY A 580 -5.14 -127.03 -45.57
C GLY A 580 -6.56 -126.49 -45.91
N GLU A 581 -6.61 -125.19 -46.22
CA GLU A 581 -7.66 -124.34 -46.86
C GLU A 581 -8.94 -123.89 -46.10
N ARG A 582 -9.43 -122.67 -46.42
CA ARG A 582 -10.46 -121.83 -45.72
C ARG A 582 -11.54 -121.29 -46.70
N THR A 583 -12.76 -120.99 -46.21
CA THR A 583 -14.06 -120.83 -46.93
C THR A 583 -14.49 -119.38 -47.31
N LEU A 584 -15.58 -119.26 -48.10
CA LEU A 584 -16.01 -118.08 -48.89
C LEU A 584 -16.71 -116.93 -48.12
N GLU A 585 -17.14 -117.12 -46.87
CA GLU A 585 -17.81 -116.08 -46.05
C GLU A 585 -16.85 -115.02 -45.51
N GLU A 586 -15.66 -115.42 -45.04
CA GLU A 586 -14.62 -114.48 -44.58
C GLU A 586 -14.16 -113.52 -45.72
N ARG A 587 -14.33 -113.91 -46.99
CA ARG A 587 -13.97 -113.08 -48.14
C ARG A 587 -14.94 -111.92 -48.38
N ASN A 588 -16.21 -112.05 -47.98
CA ASN A 588 -17.21 -110.99 -48.17
C ASN A 588 -17.16 -109.96 -47.04
N ASP A 589 -16.92 -110.37 -45.80
CA ASP A 589 -16.81 -109.45 -44.66
C ASP A 589 -15.56 -108.56 -44.79
N ILE A 590 -14.43 -109.13 -45.20
CA ILE A 590 -13.20 -108.37 -45.50
C ILE A 590 -13.41 -107.38 -46.65
N LYS A 591 -14.31 -107.68 -47.60
CA LYS A 591 -14.60 -106.79 -48.73
C LYS A 591 -15.43 -105.58 -48.30
N ASN A 592 -16.40 -105.77 -47.42
CA ASN A 592 -17.21 -104.68 -46.86
C ASN A 592 -16.41 -103.78 -45.91
N GLU A 593 -15.51 -104.34 -45.10
CA GLU A 593 -14.59 -103.55 -44.28
C GLU A 593 -13.62 -102.74 -45.14
N LYS A 594 -13.14 -103.31 -46.24
CA LYS A 594 -12.30 -102.59 -47.20
C LYS A 594 -13.02 -101.40 -47.84
N GLU A 595 -14.31 -101.53 -48.15
CA GLU A 595 -15.10 -100.46 -48.74
C GLU A 595 -15.35 -99.30 -47.75
N LYS A 596 -15.67 -99.61 -46.48
CA LYS A 596 -15.78 -98.59 -45.42
C LYS A 596 -14.45 -97.86 -45.19
N ALA A 597 -13.36 -98.60 -45.04
CA ALA A 597 -12.02 -98.02 -44.87
C ALA A 597 -11.58 -97.19 -46.08
N GLN A 598 -12.07 -97.50 -47.28
CA GLN A 598 -11.78 -96.74 -48.49
C GLN A 598 -12.55 -95.42 -48.55
N ASN A 599 -13.82 -95.42 -48.13
CA ASN A 599 -14.61 -94.19 -48.00
C ASN A 599 -14.03 -93.24 -46.94
N GLU A 600 -13.66 -93.76 -45.76
CA GLU A 600 -13.00 -92.98 -44.71
C GLU A 600 -11.67 -92.39 -45.19
N ASN A 601 -10.88 -93.15 -45.96
CA ASN A 601 -9.63 -92.67 -46.54
C ASN A 601 -9.85 -91.58 -47.61
N ASP A 602 -10.92 -91.66 -48.39
CA ASP A 602 -11.23 -90.66 -49.41
C ASP A 602 -11.79 -89.36 -48.80
N GLU A 603 -12.54 -89.44 -47.69
CA GLU A 603 -12.91 -88.28 -46.87
C GLU A 603 -11.67 -87.58 -46.29
N VAL A 604 -10.76 -88.34 -45.65
CA VAL A 604 -9.50 -87.80 -45.10
C VAL A 604 -8.60 -87.20 -46.19
N LYS A 605 -8.59 -87.76 -47.41
CA LYS A 605 -7.88 -87.14 -48.55
C LYS A 605 -8.51 -85.84 -49.00
N SER A 606 -9.85 -85.74 -48.99
CA SER A 606 -10.58 -84.53 -49.33
C SER A 606 -10.30 -83.41 -48.32
N GLU A 607 -10.31 -83.73 -47.02
CA GLU A 607 -9.95 -82.80 -45.95
C GLU A 607 -8.49 -82.35 -46.05
N ASN A 608 -7.54 -83.28 -46.28
CA ASN A 608 -6.14 -82.95 -46.49
C ASN A 608 -5.91 -82.08 -47.73
N LYS A 609 -6.72 -82.24 -48.79
CA LYS A 609 -6.66 -81.39 -49.97
C LYS A 609 -7.09 -79.95 -49.64
N LYS A 610 -8.20 -79.78 -48.92
CA LYS A 610 -8.65 -78.45 -48.45
C LYS A 610 -7.60 -77.78 -47.54
N LEU A 611 -6.97 -78.54 -46.66
CA LEU A 611 -5.87 -78.06 -45.81
C LEU A 611 -4.65 -77.62 -46.61
N LYS A 612 -4.27 -78.38 -47.65
CA LYS A 612 -3.17 -78.00 -48.56
C LYS A 612 -3.47 -76.74 -49.36
N ASP A 613 -4.69 -76.60 -49.86
CA ASP A 613 -5.12 -75.40 -50.60
C ASP A 613 -5.11 -74.17 -49.67
N SER A 614 -5.62 -74.31 -48.43
CA SER A 614 -5.56 -73.25 -47.43
C SER A 614 -4.14 -72.88 -47.00
N LEU A 615 -3.23 -73.86 -46.87
CA LEU A 615 -1.81 -73.60 -46.60
C LEU A 615 -1.14 -72.84 -47.74
N LYS A 616 -1.50 -73.16 -49.00
CA LYS A 616 -0.98 -72.44 -50.17
C LYS A 616 -1.47 -70.98 -50.21
N ASP A 617 -2.74 -70.74 -49.91
CA ASP A 617 -3.29 -69.38 -49.83
C ASP A 617 -2.63 -68.56 -48.71
N LEU A 618 -2.32 -69.23 -47.58
CA LEU A 618 -1.55 -68.64 -46.49
C LEU A 618 -0.10 -68.33 -46.90
N GLU A 619 0.58 -69.23 -47.61
CA GLU A 619 1.93 -69.00 -48.12
C GLU A 619 1.99 -67.83 -49.12
N ASP A 620 1.00 -67.72 -50.02
CA ASP A 620 0.91 -66.62 -50.98
C ASP A 620 0.60 -65.29 -50.26
N SER A 621 -0.25 -65.32 -49.24
CA SER A 621 -0.50 -64.16 -48.36
C SER A 621 0.77 -63.74 -47.60
N LEU A 622 1.53 -64.70 -47.09
CA LEU A 622 2.79 -64.47 -46.36
C LEU A 622 3.84 -63.85 -47.28
N ARG A 623 3.98 -64.33 -48.53
CA ARG A 623 4.84 -63.72 -49.55
C ARG A 623 4.42 -62.29 -49.92
N SER A 624 3.12 -62.02 -49.99
CA SER A 624 2.61 -60.67 -50.25
C SER A 624 2.95 -59.70 -49.11
N ILE A 625 2.77 -60.16 -47.86
CA ILE A 625 3.13 -59.40 -46.66
C ILE A 625 4.64 -59.14 -46.63
N ASP A 626 5.47 -60.13 -46.95
CA ASP A 626 6.94 -59.98 -46.93
C ASP A 626 7.44 -58.98 -48.01
N LYS A 627 6.83 -58.99 -49.19
CA LYS A 627 7.08 -57.96 -50.22
C LYS A 627 6.66 -56.55 -49.76
N ARG A 628 5.54 -56.45 -49.05
CA ARG A 628 5.09 -55.16 -48.50
C ARG A 628 6.00 -54.69 -47.37
N LEU A 629 6.49 -55.61 -46.53
CA LEU A 629 7.42 -55.33 -45.44
C LEU A 629 8.77 -54.83 -45.99
N THR A 630 9.30 -55.48 -47.02
CA THR A 630 10.54 -55.03 -47.69
C THR A 630 10.39 -53.67 -48.37
N ALA A 631 9.24 -53.37 -48.97
CA ALA A 631 8.95 -52.03 -49.50
C ALA A 631 8.90 -50.97 -48.38
N LEU A 632 8.20 -51.25 -47.28
CA LEU A 632 8.12 -50.36 -46.11
C LEU A 632 9.49 -50.11 -45.46
N GLN A 633 10.34 -51.14 -45.34
CA GLN A 633 11.72 -50.99 -44.88
C GLN A 633 12.57 -50.13 -45.83
N GLY A 634 12.30 -50.22 -47.14
CA GLY A 634 12.92 -49.36 -48.14
C GLY A 634 12.55 -47.89 -47.94
N ASP A 635 11.28 -47.62 -47.68
CA ASP A 635 10.78 -46.26 -47.44
C ASP A 635 11.22 -45.71 -46.08
N GLU A 636 11.26 -46.54 -45.02
CA GLU A 636 11.83 -46.18 -43.72
C GLU A 636 13.26 -45.67 -43.86
N LYS A 637 14.11 -46.38 -44.63
CA LYS A 637 15.49 -45.95 -44.89
C LYS A 637 15.58 -44.65 -45.70
N LYS A 638 14.62 -44.39 -46.60
CA LYS A 638 14.57 -43.11 -47.35
C LYS A 638 14.20 -41.97 -46.43
N TYR A 639 13.15 -42.15 -45.61
CA TYR A 639 12.72 -41.14 -44.66
C TYR A 639 13.77 -40.86 -43.58
N ASP A 640 14.49 -41.88 -43.09
CA ASP A 640 15.61 -41.70 -42.16
C ASP A 640 16.72 -40.83 -42.75
N LYS A 641 17.07 -41.01 -44.04
CA LYS A 641 18.03 -40.13 -44.73
C LYS A 641 17.53 -38.69 -44.85
N ILE A 642 16.25 -38.50 -45.17
CA ILE A 642 15.64 -37.17 -45.28
C ILE A 642 15.63 -36.49 -43.91
N VAL A 643 15.24 -37.21 -42.85
CA VAL A 643 15.25 -36.71 -41.47
C VAL A 643 16.66 -36.28 -41.05
N LYS A 644 17.68 -37.09 -41.32
CA LYS A 644 19.09 -36.73 -41.03
C LYS A 644 19.55 -35.49 -41.80
N SER A 645 19.14 -35.33 -43.05
CA SER A 645 19.43 -34.13 -43.84
C SER A 645 18.76 -32.89 -43.24
N LEU A 646 17.48 -32.99 -42.85
CA LEU A 646 16.74 -31.88 -42.24
C LEU A 646 17.26 -31.51 -40.85
N ILE A 647 17.76 -32.48 -40.08
CA ILE A 647 18.42 -32.20 -38.80
C ILE A 647 19.68 -31.38 -39.03
N LEU A 648 20.52 -31.78 -39.99
CA LEU A 648 21.76 -31.07 -40.31
C LEU A 648 21.48 -29.65 -40.83
N GLU A 649 20.46 -29.49 -41.67
CA GLU A 649 20.01 -28.17 -42.14
C GLU A 649 19.53 -27.29 -40.97
N ASN A 650 18.69 -27.82 -40.07
CA ASN A 650 18.27 -27.10 -38.88
C ASN A 650 19.48 -26.67 -38.03
N ASP A 651 20.42 -27.56 -37.76
CA ASP A 651 21.61 -27.25 -36.96
C ASP A 651 22.44 -26.11 -37.59
N MET A 652 22.60 -26.11 -38.91
CA MET A 652 23.26 -25.02 -39.63
C MET A 652 22.49 -23.70 -39.49
N THR A 653 21.17 -23.72 -39.65
CA THR A 653 20.35 -22.50 -39.49
C THR A 653 20.36 -21.98 -38.05
N TYR A 654 20.41 -22.86 -37.04
CA TYR A 654 20.57 -22.46 -35.63
C TYR A 654 21.93 -21.79 -35.39
N GLN A 655 23.01 -22.30 -35.98
CA GLN A 655 24.31 -21.66 -35.89
C GLN A 655 24.30 -20.26 -36.53
N ASP A 656 23.65 -20.10 -37.68
CA ASP A 656 23.54 -18.80 -38.35
C ASP A 656 22.63 -17.83 -37.59
N LEU A 657 21.53 -18.32 -37.02
CA LEU A 657 20.69 -17.53 -36.12
C LEU A 657 21.50 -17.01 -34.92
N ASN A 658 22.30 -17.88 -34.29
CA ASN A 658 23.16 -17.48 -33.17
C ASN A 658 24.19 -16.42 -33.58
N LYS A 659 24.75 -16.49 -34.79
CA LYS A 659 25.63 -15.42 -35.31
C LYS A 659 24.88 -14.10 -35.48
N ILE A 660 23.63 -14.13 -35.95
CA ILE A 660 22.79 -12.93 -36.10
C ILE A 660 22.43 -12.34 -34.73
N VAL A 661 22.09 -13.18 -33.75
CA VAL A 661 21.79 -12.76 -32.38
C VAL A 661 23.00 -12.06 -31.76
N LYS A 662 24.20 -12.64 -31.86
CA LYS A 662 25.43 -11.99 -31.38
C LYS A 662 25.68 -10.64 -32.05
N LYS A 663 25.51 -10.53 -33.37
CA LYS A 663 25.62 -9.25 -34.08
C LYS A 663 24.59 -8.23 -33.61
N LYS A 664 23.35 -8.66 -33.33
CA LYS A 664 22.31 -7.79 -32.79
C LYS A 664 22.72 -7.27 -31.40
N GLU A 665 23.22 -8.15 -30.53
CA GLU A 665 23.71 -7.79 -29.20
C GLU A 665 24.86 -6.79 -29.27
N GLU A 666 25.85 -7.02 -30.15
CA GLU A 666 26.95 -6.08 -30.40
C GLU A 666 26.43 -4.70 -30.86
N ILE A 667 25.45 -4.67 -31.76
CA ILE A 667 24.83 -3.41 -32.23
C ILE A 667 24.07 -2.71 -31.10
N LEU A 668 23.36 -3.46 -30.24
CA LEU A 668 22.66 -2.88 -29.09
C LEU A 668 23.63 -2.26 -28.08
N VAL A 669 24.73 -2.95 -27.76
CA VAL A 669 25.79 -2.42 -26.90
C VAL A 669 26.40 -1.15 -27.50
N ASN A 670 26.66 -1.14 -28.81
CA ASN A 670 27.16 0.05 -29.51
C ASN A 670 26.16 1.21 -29.47
N HIS A 671 24.86 0.93 -29.67
CA HIS A 671 23.80 1.93 -29.55
C HIS A 671 23.74 2.52 -28.15
N ASP A 672 23.83 1.70 -27.11
CA ASP A 672 23.80 2.16 -25.72
C ASP A 672 25.07 2.96 -25.37
N SER A 673 26.23 2.58 -25.90
CA SER A 673 27.46 3.36 -25.82
C SER A 673 27.28 4.75 -26.45
N MET A 674 26.72 4.82 -27.66
CA MET A 674 26.42 6.10 -28.32
C MET A 674 25.41 6.93 -27.53
N LYS A 675 24.39 6.30 -26.94
CA LYS A 675 23.41 6.98 -26.09
C LYS A 675 24.07 7.57 -24.83
N LEU A 676 25.05 6.88 -24.24
CA LEU A 676 25.85 7.41 -23.14
C LEU A 676 26.72 8.57 -23.59
N GLU A 677 27.34 8.51 -24.77
CA GLU A 677 28.10 9.64 -25.33
C GLU A 677 27.21 10.87 -25.58
N ILE A 678 26.02 10.68 -26.15
CA ILE A 678 25.03 11.75 -26.34
C ILE A 678 24.67 12.38 -24.99
N LYS A 679 24.41 11.57 -23.96
CA LYS A 679 24.13 12.09 -22.60
C LYS A 679 25.30 12.88 -22.03
N LYS A 680 26.55 12.41 -22.22
CA LYS A 680 27.75 13.15 -21.80
C LYS A 680 27.83 14.51 -22.50
N ILE A 681 27.63 14.54 -23.82
CA ILE A 681 27.63 15.79 -24.60
C ILE A 681 26.51 16.73 -24.14
N GLN A 682 25.31 16.21 -23.88
CA GLN A 682 24.19 17.00 -23.36
C GLN A 682 24.50 17.59 -21.99
N GLN A 683 25.13 16.83 -21.08
CA GLN A 683 25.56 17.33 -19.78
C GLN A 683 26.61 18.44 -19.93
N THR A 684 27.63 18.23 -20.77
CA THR A 684 28.62 19.26 -21.07
C THR A 684 27.97 20.52 -21.64
N LEU A 685 27.05 20.37 -22.60
CA LEU A 685 26.31 21.49 -23.17
C LEU A 685 25.46 22.22 -22.13
N SER A 686 24.77 21.48 -21.25
CA SER A 686 23.99 22.07 -20.16
C SER A 686 24.87 22.84 -19.17
N ASN A 687 26.07 22.31 -18.89
CA ASN A 687 27.03 23.01 -18.04
C ASN A 687 27.52 24.30 -18.70
N GLU A 688 27.88 24.27 -19.98
CA GLU A 688 28.26 25.48 -20.72
C GLU A 688 27.10 26.47 -20.88
N MET A 689 25.86 25.99 -21.04
CA MET A 689 24.69 26.85 -21.03
C MET A 689 24.52 27.55 -19.68
N ASN A 690 24.74 26.84 -18.58
CA ASN A 690 24.71 27.41 -17.23
C ASN A 690 25.84 28.41 -17.00
N THR A 691 27.07 28.16 -17.49
CA THR A 691 28.17 29.12 -17.38
C THR A 691 27.86 30.38 -18.18
N VAL A 692 27.36 30.26 -19.41
CA VAL A 692 26.92 31.41 -20.23
C VAL A 692 25.82 32.18 -19.51
N PHE A 693 24.80 31.52 -18.98
CA PHE A 693 23.73 32.17 -18.23
C PHE A 693 24.25 32.91 -16.98
N GLN A 694 25.19 32.32 -16.24
CA GLN A 694 25.83 32.98 -15.10
C GLN A 694 26.65 34.21 -15.53
N LEU A 695 27.37 34.12 -16.64
CA LEU A 695 28.14 35.23 -17.20
C LEU A 695 27.22 36.35 -17.71
N GLU A 696 26.11 36.02 -18.36
CA GLU A 696 25.09 36.99 -18.77
C GLU A 696 24.45 37.68 -17.57
N ASN A 697 24.10 36.95 -16.53
CA ASN A 697 23.57 37.53 -15.30
C ASN A 697 24.61 38.43 -14.62
N ARG A 698 25.88 38.01 -14.55
CA ARG A 698 26.97 38.83 -14.01
C ARG A 698 27.19 40.10 -14.85
N LYS A 699 27.13 40.00 -16.18
CA LYS A 699 27.19 41.16 -17.08
C LYS A 699 26.03 42.11 -16.81
N TYR A 700 24.81 41.60 -16.72
CA TYR A 700 23.62 42.40 -16.43
C TYR A 700 23.72 43.11 -15.07
N GLN A 701 24.17 42.43 -14.02
CA GLN A 701 24.40 43.02 -12.70
C GLN A 701 25.45 44.14 -12.74
N LEU A 702 26.56 43.91 -13.45
CA LEU A 702 27.60 44.93 -13.64
C LEU A 702 27.08 46.13 -14.43
N GLU A 703 26.30 45.89 -15.48
CA GLU A 703 25.68 46.95 -16.29
C GLU A 703 24.70 47.78 -15.45
N MET A 704 23.89 47.13 -14.62
CA MET A 704 22.99 47.84 -13.71
C MET A 704 23.73 48.64 -12.65
N SER A 705 24.76 48.04 -12.03
CA SER A 705 25.61 48.74 -11.05
C SER A 705 26.35 49.92 -11.68
N MET A 706 26.79 49.81 -12.93
CA MET A 706 27.37 50.92 -13.68
C MET A 706 26.37 52.03 -13.94
N GLN A 707 25.14 51.70 -14.35
CA GLN A 707 24.08 52.70 -14.56
C GLN A 707 23.67 53.40 -13.26
N GLU A 708 23.60 52.68 -12.14
CA GLU A 708 23.37 53.28 -10.82
C GLU A 708 24.52 54.22 -10.46
N ARG A 709 25.77 53.77 -10.64
CA ARG A 709 26.94 54.59 -10.34
C ARG A 709 27.02 55.84 -11.23
N GLU A 710 26.63 55.74 -12.49
CA GLU A 710 26.56 56.88 -13.41
C GLU A 710 25.50 57.89 -12.96
N LYS A 711 24.31 57.42 -12.54
CA LYS A 711 23.27 58.28 -11.96
C LYS A 711 23.71 58.92 -10.65
N GLU A 712 24.38 58.19 -9.77
CA GLU A 712 24.97 58.74 -8.53
C GLU A 712 25.98 59.84 -8.84
N ILE A 713 26.92 59.60 -9.77
CA ILE A 713 27.90 60.59 -10.20
C ILE A 713 27.21 61.81 -10.82
N MET A 714 26.15 61.61 -11.59
CA MET A 714 25.37 62.69 -12.18
C MET A 714 24.71 63.55 -11.09
N VAL A 715 24.06 62.93 -10.09
CA VAL A 715 23.46 63.65 -8.95
C VAL A 715 24.55 64.41 -8.17
N HIS A 716 25.69 63.78 -7.87
CA HIS A 716 26.81 64.46 -7.21
C HIS A 716 27.34 65.63 -8.03
N LYS A 717 27.46 65.49 -9.35
CA LYS A 717 27.85 66.56 -10.26
C LYS A 717 26.85 67.71 -10.24
N ASP A 718 25.55 67.41 -10.24
CA ASP A 718 24.50 68.44 -10.17
C ASP A 718 24.54 69.17 -8.83
N VAL A 719 24.72 68.45 -7.72
CA VAL A 719 24.94 69.06 -6.39
C VAL A 719 26.15 70.00 -6.43
N LEU A 720 27.31 69.54 -6.93
CA LEU A 720 28.50 70.38 -7.04
C LEU A 720 28.28 71.61 -7.94
N ILE A 721 27.51 71.48 -9.03
CA ILE A 721 27.15 72.62 -9.88
C ILE A 721 26.26 73.61 -9.10
N THR A 722 25.30 73.13 -8.32
CA THR A 722 24.45 73.99 -7.48
C THR A 722 25.22 74.66 -6.36
N GLU A 723 26.14 73.95 -5.70
CA GLU A 723 27.03 74.52 -4.68
C GLU A 723 27.94 75.58 -5.28
N ASN A 724 28.51 75.33 -6.47
CA ASN A 724 29.32 76.32 -7.17
C ASN A 724 28.49 77.57 -7.53
N LYS A 725 27.26 77.40 -8.05
CA LYS A 725 26.36 78.54 -8.31
C LYS A 725 26.05 79.33 -7.04
N ALA A 726 25.71 78.66 -5.94
CA ALA A 726 25.45 79.32 -4.66
C ALA A 726 26.70 80.08 -4.14
N ALA A 727 27.89 79.49 -4.28
CA ALA A 727 29.14 80.16 -3.95
C ALA A 727 29.42 81.37 -4.85
N GLU A 728 29.10 81.30 -6.15
CA GLU A 728 29.20 82.44 -7.07
C GLU A 728 28.20 83.56 -6.75
N GLU A 729 26.98 83.21 -6.35
CA GLU A 729 25.96 84.15 -5.88
C GLU A 729 26.40 84.85 -4.60
N GLU A 730 26.93 84.13 -3.61
CA GLU A 730 27.49 84.72 -2.39
C GLU A 730 28.72 85.59 -2.70
N ARG A 731 29.61 85.16 -3.61
CA ARG A 731 30.71 86.00 -4.11
C ARG A 731 30.18 87.30 -4.73
N HIS A 732 29.12 87.22 -5.55
CA HIS A 732 28.51 88.38 -6.18
C HIS A 732 27.87 89.32 -5.14
N LYS A 733 27.13 88.77 -4.16
CA LYS A 733 26.54 89.52 -3.05
C LYS A 733 27.59 90.26 -2.22
N ILE A 734 28.70 89.60 -1.87
CA ILE A 734 29.83 90.23 -1.18
C ILE A 734 30.44 91.34 -2.05
N ALA A 735 30.56 91.14 -3.36
CA ALA A 735 31.04 92.16 -4.27
C ALA A 735 30.12 93.39 -4.33
N VAL A 736 28.79 93.19 -4.31
CA VAL A 736 27.78 94.25 -4.24
C VAL A 736 27.86 94.99 -2.90
N GLU A 737 27.89 94.28 -1.76
CA GLU A 737 28.05 94.88 -0.44
C GLU A 737 29.35 95.70 -0.33
N LEU A 738 30.44 95.20 -0.91
CA LEU A 738 31.72 95.91 -0.97
C LEU A 738 31.61 97.18 -1.82
N ALA A 739 30.88 97.15 -2.94
CA ALA A 739 30.60 98.33 -3.75
C ALA A 739 29.76 99.36 -2.99
N GLU A 740 28.73 98.94 -2.25
CA GLU A 740 27.92 99.79 -1.38
C GLU A 740 28.71 100.40 -0.21
N ARG A 741 29.61 99.62 0.41
CA ARG A 741 30.50 100.13 1.46
C ARG A 741 31.48 101.15 0.87
N LYS A 742 32.04 100.90 -0.31
CA LYS A 742 32.89 101.87 -1.02
C LYS A 742 32.15 103.17 -1.33
N THR A 743 30.89 103.13 -1.79
CA THR A 743 30.09 104.34 -2.01
C THR A 743 29.73 105.04 -0.71
N LYS A 744 29.39 104.33 0.37
CA LYS A 744 29.19 104.93 1.71
C LYS A 744 30.45 105.64 2.22
N VAL A 745 31.63 105.02 2.08
CA VAL A 745 32.92 105.64 2.43
C VAL A 745 33.18 106.88 1.58
N LYS A 746 32.94 106.82 0.26
CA LYS A 746 33.04 107.98 -0.63
C LYS A 746 32.11 109.12 -0.19
N ASN A 747 30.86 108.81 0.17
CA ASN A 747 29.89 109.80 0.65
C ASN A 747 30.27 110.40 2.02
N LEU A 748 30.80 109.60 2.94
CA LEU A 748 31.33 110.09 4.22
C LEU A 748 32.57 110.97 4.01
N LYS A 749 33.44 110.63 3.06
CA LYS A 749 34.58 111.46 2.66
C LYS A 749 34.12 112.81 2.12
N ILE A 750 33.13 112.84 1.22
CA ILE A 750 32.51 114.08 0.72
C ILE A 750 31.89 114.90 1.86
N LYS A 751 31.19 114.25 2.81
CA LYS A 751 30.63 114.94 3.98
C LYS A 751 31.72 115.52 4.88
N TYR A 752 32.81 114.80 5.12
CA TYR A 752 33.94 115.28 5.91
C TYR A 752 34.63 116.48 5.23
N GLU A 753 34.88 116.39 3.92
CA GLU A 753 35.43 117.51 3.12
C GLU A 753 34.50 118.75 3.17
N SER A 754 33.17 118.55 3.12
CA SER A 754 32.19 119.64 3.25
C SER A 754 32.12 120.24 4.67
N LEU A 755 32.29 119.43 5.72
CA LEU A 755 32.30 119.88 7.12
C LEU A 755 33.60 120.63 7.47
N VAL A 756 34.73 120.23 6.88
CA VAL A 756 36.00 120.95 6.95
C VAL A 756 35.93 122.28 6.18
N GLN A 757 35.21 122.35 5.05
CA GLN A 757 34.95 123.63 4.36
C GLN A 757 34.00 124.56 5.14
N LYS A 758 33.06 124.02 5.93
CA LYS A 758 32.15 124.81 6.78
C LYS A 758 32.81 125.35 8.06
N ASN A 759 33.82 124.65 8.59
CA ASN A 759 34.61 125.09 9.75
C ASN A 759 35.82 125.99 9.38
N VAL A 760 36.09 126.23 8.09
CA VAL A 760 37.14 127.15 7.61
C VAL A 760 36.55 128.44 6.99
N ALA A 761 35.22 128.62 7.02
CA ALA A 761 34.55 129.82 6.51
C ALA A 761 33.49 130.37 7.49
N SER A 762 33.82 130.55 8.78
CA SER A 762 33.08 131.43 9.72
C SER A 762 33.85 131.71 11.02
N ASN A 763 35.15 132.03 10.92
CA ASN A 763 35.94 132.61 12.02
C ASN A 763 36.88 133.67 11.43
N GLY A 764 36.30 134.85 11.18
CA GLY A 764 37.02 136.10 10.99
C GLY A 764 36.58 137.06 12.09
N GLU A 765 37.47 137.24 13.07
CA GLU A 765 37.70 138.41 13.92
C GLU A 765 36.55 139.14 14.66
N VAL A 766 36.68 139.09 15.99
CA VAL A 766 36.55 140.18 16.99
C VAL A 766 35.21 140.94 17.08
N GLU A 767 34.50 140.85 18.22
CA GLU A 767 34.33 141.93 19.23
C GLU A 767 33.14 141.69 20.21
N THR A 768 33.43 141.71 21.52
CA THR A 768 32.63 142.19 22.69
C THR A 768 31.19 141.68 22.96
N VAL A 769 30.92 140.92 24.04
CA VAL A 769 30.61 141.34 25.44
C VAL A 769 29.26 142.08 25.63
N ASN A 770 28.27 141.45 26.31
CA ASN A 770 27.59 142.01 27.50
C ASN A 770 26.47 141.11 28.09
N GLU A 771 26.41 141.09 29.42
CA GLU A 771 25.55 140.32 30.34
C GLU A 771 24.39 141.18 30.94
N HIS A 772 23.55 140.59 31.82
CA HIS A 772 22.87 141.12 33.06
C HIS A 772 21.38 140.67 33.22
N SER A 773 20.73 140.47 34.39
CA SER A 773 21.02 140.56 35.85
C SER A 773 19.88 139.89 36.71
N GLN A 774 20.04 139.88 38.05
CA GLN A 774 19.58 138.94 39.09
C GLN A 774 18.14 139.08 39.65
N ALA A 775 17.32 140.03 39.19
CA ALA A 775 15.92 140.18 39.65
C ALA A 775 14.94 139.15 39.01
N TYR A 776 15.33 138.56 37.87
CA TYR A 776 14.53 137.57 37.12
C TYR A 776 14.37 136.22 37.86
N TYR A 777 15.36 135.81 38.64
CA TYR A 777 15.38 134.46 39.24
C TYR A 777 14.54 134.32 40.51
N VAL A 778 14.27 135.41 41.23
CA VAL A 778 13.48 135.37 42.47
C VAL A 778 11.97 135.25 42.17
N ILE A 779 11.50 135.86 41.08
CA ILE A 779 10.09 135.80 40.65
C ILE A 779 9.75 134.44 40.02
N LYS A 780 10.72 133.81 39.32
CA LYS A 780 10.54 132.49 38.69
C LYS A 780 10.48 131.34 39.70
N ALA A 781 11.27 131.39 40.77
CA ALA A 781 11.29 130.35 41.80
C ALA A 781 9.99 130.29 42.64
N ALA A 782 9.26 131.41 42.77
CA ALA A 782 7.98 131.43 43.49
C ALA A 782 6.83 130.82 42.68
N GLN A 783 6.84 131.01 41.35
CA GLN A 783 5.81 130.45 40.45
C GLN A 783 5.95 128.93 40.27
N GLU A 784 7.18 128.40 40.21
CA GLU A 784 7.41 126.95 40.05
C GLU A 784 6.97 126.13 41.28
N ARG A 785 6.91 126.73 42.48
CA ARG A 785 6.51 126.03 43.71
C ARG A 785 5.01 125.75 43.79
N GLU A 786 4.16 126.63 43.25
CA GLU A 786 2.70 126.47 43.28
C GLU A 786 2.17 125.56 42.16
N GLU A 787 2.84 125.52 41.01
CA GLU A 787 2.52 124.58 39.93
C GLU A 787 2.81 123.11 40.28
N LEU A 788 3.85 122.87 41.07
CA LEU A 788 4.19 121.52 41.56
C LEU A 788 3.17 120.96 42.54
N GLN A 789 2.54 121.81 43.34
CA GLN A 789 1.52 121.39 44.31
C GLN A 789 0.19 121.03 43.62
N ARG A 790 -0.24 121.78 42.60
CA ARG A 790 -1.41 121.41 41.77
C ARG A 790 -1.23 120.10 40.99
N LYS A 791 -0.03 119.82 40.48
CA LYS A 791 0.28 118.55 39.80
C LYS A 791 0.27 117.35 40.76
N GLY A 792 0.57 117.55 42.04
CA GLY A 792 0.49 116.52 43.06
C GLY A 792 -0.95 116.05 43.32
N ASP A 793 -1.89 116.98 43.45
CA ASP A 793 -3.30 116.67 43.73
C ASP A 793 -3.98 115.97 42.53
N GLU A 794 -3.61 116.34 41.30
CA GLU A 794 -4.16 115.76 40.08
C GLU A 794 -3.71 114.30 39.84
N LEU A 795 -2.49 113.97 40.26
CA LEU A 795 -1.96 112.60 40.22
C LEU A 795 -2.64 111.69 41.24
N ASN A 796 -2.90 112.19 42.46
CA ASN A 796 -3.64 111.43 43.48
C ASN A 796 -5.07 111.11 43.04
N ALA A 797 -5.74 112.03 42.35
CA ALA A 797 -7.07 111.76 41.80
C ALA A 797 -7.07 110.64 40.73
N LYS A 798 -6.00 110.55 39.91
CA LYS A 798 -5.85 109.47 38.92
C LYS A 798 -5.60 108.11 39.55
N ILE A 799 -4.81 108.06 40.63
CA ILE A 799 -4.52 106.81 41.36
C ILE A 799 -5.81 106.18 41.90
N LEU A 800 -6.68 106.97 42.54
CA LEU A 800 -7.96 106.48 43.07
C LEU A 800 -8.92 105.97 42.00
N LYS A 801 -8.85 106.50 40.77
CA LYS A 801 -9.65 106.00 39.65
C LYS A 801 -9.11 104.66 39.14
N SER A 802 -7.79 104.52 39.00
CA SER A 802 -7.16 103.26 38.60
C SER A 802 -7.38 102.13 39.62
N GLU A 803 -7.44 102.44 40.92
CA GLU A 803 -7.74 101.43 41.95
C GLU A 803 -9.17 100.87 41.83
N LYS A 804 -10.15 101.70 41.45
CA LYS A 804 -11.53 101.24 41.18
C LYS A 804 -11.61 100.39 39.91
N GLU A 805 -10.86 100.76 38.87
CA GLU A 805 -10.78 100.00 37.62
C GLU A 805 -10.12 98.63 37.83
N LEU A 806 -9.06 98.54 38.63
CA LEU A 806 -8.43 97.27 39.01
C LEU A 806 -9.39 96.34 39.76
N LYS A 807 -10.22 96.90 40.66
CA LYS A 807 -11.22 96.11 41.41
C LYS A 807 -12.34 95.59 40.50
N ALA A 808 -12.75 96.36 39.49
CA ALA A 808 -13.70 95.89 38.49
C ALA A 808 -13.11 94.78 37.59
N LEU A 809 -11.83 94.89 37.24
CA LEU A 809 -11.11 93.92 36.41
C LEU A 809 -10.85 92.60 37.16
N ASP A 810 -10.59 92.66 38.46
CA ASP A 810 -10.47 91.45 39.30
C ASP A 810 -11.82 90.72 39.41
N ASN A 811 -12.93 91.45 39.50
CA ASN A 811 -14.27 90.86 39.50
C ASN A 811 -14.61 90.17 38.16
N THR A 812 -14.25 90.76 37.00
CA THR A 812 -14.47 90.12 35.69
C THR A 812 -13.57 88.92 35.48
N LEU A 813 -12.32 88.97 35.94
CA LEU A 813 -11.40 87.83 35.90
C LEU A 813 -11.89 86.66 36.75
N ASN A 814 -12.40 86.93 37.95
CA ASN A 814 -12.98 85.90 38.82
C ASN A 814 -14.24 85.30 38.21
N HIS A 815 -15.08 86.09 37.52
CA HIS A 815 -16.24 85.56 36.81
C HIS A 815 -15.83 84.65 35.64
N LEU A 816 -14.82 85.04 34.86
CA LEU A 816 -14.28 84.25 33.74
C LEU A 816 -13.62 82.95 34.22
N LYS A 817 -12.85 83.00 35.33
CA LYS A 817 -12.27 81.80 35.96
C LYS A 817 -13.34 80.83 36.45
N GLY A 818 -14.40 81.33 37.06
CA GLY A 818 -15.53 80.51 37.52
C GLY A 818 -16.24 79.79 36.36
N TRP A 819 -16.50 80.48 35.25
CA TRP A 819 -17.10 79.86 34.05
C TRP A 819 -16.16 78.92 33.32
N ASN A 820 -14.88 79.28 33.16
CA ASN A 820 -13.89 78.37 32.58
C ASN A 820 -13.77 77.09 33.42
N SER A 821 -13.78 77.19 34.75
CA SER A 821 -13.80 76.00 35.62
C SER A 821 -15.05 75.15 35.38
N LYS A 822 -16.24 75.76 35.32
CA LYS A 822 -17.50 75.03 35.02
C LYS A 822 -17.53 74.42 33.61
N TYR A 823 -16.99 75.11 32.61
CA TYR A 823 -16.87 74.61 31.24
C TYR A 823 -15.90 73.44 31.17
N TRP A 824 -14.73 73.53 31.83
CA TRP A 824 -13.80 72.41 32.00
C TRP A 824 -14.43 71.23 32.74
N ASP A 825 -15.17 71.49 33.82
CA ASP A 825 -15.87 70.45 34.59
C ASP A 825 -16.99 69.77 33.75
N SER A 826 -17.67 70.50 32.85
CA SER A 826 -18.63 69.93 31.89
C SER A 826 -17.98 68.94 30.90
N PHE A 827 -16.72 69.17 30.49
CA PHE A 827 -15.96 68.20 29.69
C PHE A 827 -15.39 67.03 30.50
N LEU A 828 -15.07 67.24 31.78
CA LEU A 828 -14.51 66.20 32.66
C LEU A 828 -15.58 65.26 33.26
N ASN A 829 -16.80 65.75 33.54
CA ASN A 829 -17.85 64.97 34.20
C ASN A 829 -18.91 64.34 33.26
N LYS A 830 -18.85 64.55 31.94
CA LYS A 830 -19.67 63.83 30.94
C LYS A 830 -19.01 62.55 30.39
N GLY A 831 -17.95 62.07 31.03
CA GLY A 831 -17.16 60.92 30.56
C GLY A 831 -17.19 59.66 31.43
N VAL A 832 -17.97 59.63 32.54
CA VAL A 832 -18.07 58.40 33.36
C VAL A 832 -19.51 58.14 33.75
N THR A 833 -20.24 57.49 32.84
CA THR A 833 -21.51 56.85 33.15
C THR A 833 -21.27 55.66 34.09
N LYS A 834 -22.28 55.20 34.85
CA LYS A 834 -22.14 53.97 35.67
C LYS A 834 -21.73 52.75 34.82
N ASN A 835 -22.20 52.69 33.58
CA ASN A 835 -21.73 51.72 32.58
C ASN A 835 -20.29 51.94 32.11
N ASP A 836 -19.78 53.17 32.08
CA ASP A 836 -18.35 53.44 31.78
C ASP A 836 -17.47 53.08 32.96
N ARG A 837 -17.98 53.13 34.20
CA ARG A 837 -17.27 52.63 35.37
C ARG A 837 -17.21 51.10 35.36
N ASP A 838 -18.29 50.42 35.00
CA ASP A 838 -18.33 48.95 34.88
C ASP A 838 -17.57 48.46 33.64
N GLN A 839 -17.59 49.20 32.53
CA GLN A 839 -16.74 48.94 31.35
C GLN A 839 -15.29 49.30 31.61
N LYS A 840 -15.00 50.36 32.36
CA LYS A 840 -13.63 50.65 32.81
C LYS A 840 -13.16 49.60 33.81
N GLU A 841 -14.00 49.05 34.67
CA GLU A 841 -13.63 47.99 35.61
C GLU A 841 -13.43 46.66 34.87
N ALA A 842 -14.27 46.34 33.88
CA ALA A 842 -14.07 45.19 32.98
C ALA A 842 -12.86 45.36 32.03
N LEU A 843 -12.60 46.58 31.54
CA LEU A 843 -11.41 46.91 30.75
C LEU A 843 -10.17 47.05 31.61
N ASP A 844 -10.26 47.48 32.87
CA ASP A 844 -9.18 47.49 33.85
C ASP A 844 -8.90 46.07 34.33
N ASP A 845 -9.89 45.17 34.34
CA ASP A 845 -9.72 43.73 34.60
C ASP A 845 -9.18 43.00 33.36
N GLN A 846 -9.58 43.36 32.14
CA GLN A 846 -8.94 42.89 30.91
C GLN A 846 -7.56 43.50 30.70
N CYS A 847 -7.34 44.75 31.10
CA CYS A 847 -6.04 45.40 31.10
C CYS A 847 -5.20 44.95 32.29
N ARG A 848 -5.77 44.48 33.42
CA ARG A 848 -5.04 43.78 34.48
C ARG A 848 -4.70 42.38 34.07
N ALA A 849 -5.61 41.60 33.49
CA ALA A 849 -5.31 40.28 32.95
C ALA A 849 -4.33 40.37 31.78
N GLY A 850 -4.50 41.37 30.92
CA GLY A 850 -3.61 41.72 29.83
C GLY A 850 -2.26 42.26 30.33
N SER A 851 -2.24 43.10 31.36
CA SER A 851 -1.00 43.58 32.00
C SER A 851 -0.35 42.53 32.87
N GLU A 852 -1.07 41.57 33.44
CA GLU A 852 -0.54 40.43 34.19
C GLU A 852 0.00 39.39 33.23
N ASN A 853 -0.65 39.16 32.09
CA ASN A 853 -0.10 38.34 31.01
C ASN A 853 1.07 39.04 30.34
N LEU A 854 1.02 40.34 30.12
CA LEU A 854 2.13 41.12 29.61
C LEU A 854 3.23 41.26 30.66
N PHE A 855 2.93 41.29 31.96
CA PHE A 855 3.91 41.26 33.05
C PHE A 855 4.50 39.86 33.22
N LYS A 856 3.73 38.79 33.07
CA LYS A 856 4.22 37.40 33.00
C LYS A 856 5.09 37.21 31.77
N LYS A 857 4.66 37.69 30.59
CA LYS A 857 5.45 37.67 29.35
C LYS A 857 6.66 38.58 29.44
N LYS A 858 6.59 39.74 30.10
CA LYS A 858 7.71 40.66 30.30
C LYS A 858 8.66 40.17 31.40
N LYS A 859 8.17 39.38 32.36
CA LYS A 859 8.95 38.68 33.39
C LYS A 859 9.59 37.41 32.81
N GLU A 860 8.90 36.68 31.94
CA GLU A 860 9.44 35.60 31.12
C GLU A 860 10.48 36.17 30.15
N LEU A 861 10.19 37.27 29.48
CA LEU A 861 11.12 37.94 28.57
C LEU A 861 12.28 38.56 29.35
N GLN A 862 12.09 39.11 30.55
CA GLN A 862 13.20 39.51 31.43
C GLN A 862 13.98 38.33 31.97
N LYS A 863 13.35 37.17 32.23
CA LYS A 863 14.05 35.95 32.61
C LYS A 863 14.85 35.42 31.43
N LEU A 864 14.26 35.34 30.25
CA LEU A 864 14.90 34.90 29.02
C LEU A 864 15.97 35.89 28.56
N GLN A 865 15.79 37.19 28.80
CA GLN A 865 16.78 38.22 28.54
C GLN A 865 17.89 38.19 29.59
N LYS A 866 17.60 37.88 30.85
CA LYS A 866 18.64 37.61 31.86
C LYS A 866 19.38 36.31 31.58
N GLU A 867 18.69 35.25 31.17
CA GLU A 867 19.29 33.99 30.74
C GLU A 867 20.12 34.21 29.50
N TYR A 868 19.63 34.99 28.53
CA TYR A 868 20.41 35.40 27.36
C TYR A 868 21.60 36.29 27.73
N GLU A 869 21.45 37.25 28.64
CA GLU A 869 22.56 38.09 29.12
C GLU A 869 23.56 37.28 29.96
N GLU A 870 23.10 36.31 30.74
CA GLU A 870 23.92 35.36 31.49
C GLU A 870 24.63 34.39 30.56
N ASP A 871 23.97 33.88 29.53
CA ASP A 871 24.56 33.01 28.52
C ASP A 871 25.49 33.81 27.61
N MET A 872 25.20 35.08 27.32
CA MET A 872 26.11 35.98 26.61
C MET A 872 27.31 36.35 27.48
N ARG A 873 27.13 36.50 28.79
CA ARG A 873 28.24 36.65 29.74
C ARG A 873 29.06 35.36 29.84
N ARG A 874 28.43 34.20 29.95
CA ARG A 874 29.11 32.89 29.94
C ARG A 874 29.82 32.67 28.62
N PHE A 875 29.21 33.03 27.50
CA PHE A 875 29.80 32.95 26.17
C PHE A 875 31.00 33.89 26.07
N ASN A 876 30.89 35.14 26.50
CA ASN A 876 32.02 36.07 26.54
C ASN A 876 33.10 35.63 27.53
N GLU A 877 32.74 35.02 28.66
CA GLU A 877 33.69 34.43 29.61
C GLU A 877 34.39 33.21 29.02
N ILE A 878 33.68 32.35 28.28
CA ILE A 878 34.25 31.21 27.56
C ILE A 878 35.11 31.70 26.40
N GLN A 879 34.70 32.75 25.69
CA GLN A 879 35.46 33.34 24.59
C GLN A 879 36.73 34.02 25.09
N ASN A 880 36.63 34.79 26.18
CA ASN A 880 37.79 35.35 26.87
C ASN A 880 38.69 34.25 27.44
N LYS A 881 38.13 33.17 27.99
CA LYS A 881 38.92 32.00 28.43
C LYS A 881 39.58 31.31 27.25
N MET A 882 38.91 31.16 26.11
CA MET A 882 39.51 30.61 24.89
C MET A 882 40.61 31.53 24.36
N GLU A 883 40.44 32.85 24.42
CA GLU A 883 41.47 33.80 24.00
C GLU A 883 42.67 33.81 24.94
N ILE A 884 42.43 33.74 26.26
CA ILE A 884 43.49 33.56 27.26
C ILE A 884 44.19 32.21 27.06
N LEU A 885 43.46 31.12 26.86
CA LEU A 885 44.02 29.80 26.63
C LEU A 885 44.77 29.72 25.30
N ALA A 886 44.29 30.37 24.25
CA ALA A 886 44.98 30.44 22.96
C ALA A 886 46.25 31.30 23.02
N ASN A 887 46.23 32.38 23.82
CA ASN A 887 47.44 33.15 24.09
C ASN A 887 48.42 32.35 24.97
N GLN A 888 47.93 31.61 25.96
CA GLN A 888 48.76 30.69 26.76
C GLN A 888 49.33 29.55 25.90
N GLU A 889 48.55 28.98 24.99
CA GLU A 889 49.02 27.97 24.03
C GLU A 889 50.09 28.56 23.12
N ARG A 890 49.88 29.78 22.62
CA ARG A 890 50.86 30.48 21.78
C ARG A 890 52.15 30.81 22.55
N ASP A 891 52.02 31.30 23.78
CA ASP A 891 53.16 31.59 24.66
C ASP A 891 53.91 30.30 25.03
N LEU A 892 53.20 29.21 25.29
CA LEU A 892 53.78 27.88 25.56
C LEU A 892 54.45 27.31 24.31
N SER A 893 53.84 27.44 23.12
CA SER A 893 54.47 27.06 21.85
C SER A 893 55.73 27.88 21.58
N GLU A 894 55.71 29.20 21.81
CA GLU A 894 56.91 30.03 21.70
C GLU A 894 57.98 29.66 22.73
N GLN A 895 57.59 29.26 23.94
CA GLN A 895 58.53 28.75 24.94
C GLN A 895 59.10 27.40 24.52
N ILE A 896 58.28 26.49 23.98
CA ILE A 896 58.74 25.20 23.43
C ILE A 896 59.72 25.43 22.28
N ASP A 897 59.44 26.37 21.36
CA ASP A 897 60.32 26.70 20.25
C ASP A 897 61.65 27.29 20.75
N ARG A 898 61.60 28.18 21.75
CA ARG A 898 62.82 28.71 22.40
C ARG A 898 63.62 27.61 23.07
N VAL A 899 62.98 26.73 23.83
CA VAL A 899 63.64 25.59 24.50
C VAL A 899 64.19 24.60 23.48
N GLN A 900 63.49 24.30 22.40
CA GLN A 900 63.99 23.45 21.31
C GLN A 900 65.20 24.08 20.61
N LYS A 901 65.18 25.39 20.39
CA LYS A 901 66.30 26.12 19.82
C LYS A 901 67.50 26.13 20.78
N ASP A 902 67.27 26.32 22.08
CA ASP A 902 68.31 26.24 23.10
C ASP A 902 68.87 24.82 23.20
N ILE A 903 68.04 23.76 23.12
CA ILE A 903 68.50 22.37 23.06
C ILE A 903 69.37 22.14 21.82
N GLN A 904 68.97 22.63 20.65
CA GLN A 904 69.78 22.53 19.43
C GLN A 904 71.12 23.28 19.56
N GLU A 905 71.11 24.48 20.14
CA GLU A 905 72.33 25.23 20.41
C GLU A 905 73.25 24.52 21.43
N GLN A 906 72.67 23.93 22.47
CA GLN A 906 73.40 23.15 23.48
C GLN A 906 73.95 21.85 22.89
N GLN A 907 73.20 21.14 22.05
CA GLN A 907 73.69 19.99 21.28
C GLN A 907 74.87 20.39 20.39
N GLY A 908 74.77 21.54 19.70
CA GLY A 908 75.87 22.09 18.91
C GLY A 908 77.08 22.53 19.75
N LYS A 909 76.88 22.97 21.01
CA LYS A 909 77.98 23.25 21.96
C LYS A 909 78.61 21.95 22.46
N ILE A 910 77.82 20.91 22.77
CA ILE A 910 78.29 19.59 23.18
C ILE A 910 79.08 18.92 22.06
N GLU A 911 78.61 18.94 20.81
CA GLU A 911 79.35 18.39 19.68
C GLU A 911 80.68 19.12 19.44
N ARG A 912 80.72 20.45 19.61
CA ARG A 912 81.96 21.23 19.52
C ARG A 912 82.91 20.91 20.68
N ALA A 913 82.39 20.78 21.90
CA ALA A 913 83.16 20.40 23.07
C ALA A 913 83.71 18.97 22.96
N ASN A 914 82.91 18.01 22.46
CA ASN A 914 83.34 16.64 22.21
C ASN A 914 84.36 16.55 21.09
N LYS A 915 84.21 17.30 19.99
CA LYS A 915 85.23 17.38 18.92
C LYS A 915 86.53 18.01 19.41
N ASN A 916 86.45 19.02 20.28
CA ASN A 916 87.64 19.59 20.91
C ASN A 916 88.26 18.64 21.93
N PHE A 917 87.46 17.94 22.74
CA PHE A 917 87.92 16.92 23.67
C PHE A 917 88.59 15.77 22.94
N GLU A 918 88.01 15.24 21.85
CA GLU A 918 88.65 14.25 20.99
C GLU A 918 89.97 14.76 20.39
N LYS A 919 90.01 16.03 19.94
CA LYS A 919 91.25 16.63 19.43
C LYS A 919 92.30 16.77 20.51
N THR A 920 91.94 17.15 21.73
CA THR A 920 92.88 17.25 22.86
C THR A 920 93.30 15.87 23.38
N ALA A 921 92.38 14.90 23.43
CA ALA A 921 92.65 13.51 23.82
C ALA A 921 93.59 12.83 22.83
N LYS A 922 93.37 13.01 21.50
CA LYS A 922 94.29 12.57 20.45
C LYS A 922 95.65 13.28 20.52
N ARG A 923 95.68 14.54 20.98
CA ARG A 923 96.93 15.30 21.18
C ARG A 923 97.69 14.89 22.44
N THR A 924 97.02 14.44 23.50
CA THR A 924 97.63 13.85 24.69
C THR A 924 98.12 12.42 24.46
N GLU A 925 97.42 11.62 23.65
CA GLU A 925 97.90 10.30 23.20
C GLU A 925 99.14 10.43 22.28
N GLN A 926 99.21 11.47 21.43
CA GLN A 926 100.36 11.73 20.55
C GLN A 926 101.59 12.34 21.24
N LEU A 927 101.45 12.87 22.47
CA LEU A 927 102.54 13.47 23.25
C LEU A 927 103.16 12.51 24.30
N GLY A 928 102.69 11.25 24.38
CA GLY A 928 103.34 10.22 25.21
C GLY A 928 103.47 10.58 26.69
N ILE A 929 102.53 11.34 27.24
CA ILE A 929 102.48 11.64 28.68
C ILE A 929 101.73 10.50 29.35
N ASN A 930 102.45 9.74 30.16
CA ASN A 930 101.91 8.69 31.01
C ASN A 930 100.88 9.31 31.97
N THR A 931 99.59 9.16 31.68
CA THR A 931 98.49 9.54 32.59
C THR A 931 98.37 8.50 33.69
N SER A 932 99.38 8.45 34.56
CA SER A 932 99.28 7.82 35.87
C SER A 932 98.37 8.70 36.73
N GLU A 933 97.45 8.08 37.46
CA GLU A 933 96.40 8.71 38.28
C GLU A 933 96.92 9.65 39.39
N ASP A 934 98.23 9.72 39.61
CA ASP A 934 98.89 10.54 40.65
C ASP A 934 99.49 11.88 40.15
N ASN A 935 99.08 12.36 38.97
CA ASN A 935 99.51 13.66 38.49
C ASN A 935 98.62 14.77 39.10
N ILE A 936 99.19 15.58 40.01
CA ILE A 936 98.47 16.62 40.79
C ILE A 936 97.62 17.53 39.90
N HIS A 937 98.09 17.86 38.69
CA HIS A 937 97.31 18.68 37.76
C HIS A 937 96.10 17.96 37.15
N ILE A 938 96.14 16.63 36.98
CA ILE A 938 95.00 15.83 36.52
C ILE A 938 93.99 15.64 37.66
N VAL A 939 94.46 15.36 38.87
CA VAL A 939 93.60 15.26 40.07
C VAL A 939 92.93 16.61 40.36
N GLN A 940 93.66 17.72 40.27
CA GLN A 940 93.09 19.06 40.41
C GLN A 940 92.09 19.37 39.30
N MET A 941 92.37 18.96 38.05
CA MET A 941 91.44 19.15 36.94
C MET A 941 90.17 18.28 37.09
N LEU A 942 90.29 17.05 37.60
CA LEU A 942 89.16 16.17 37.89
C LEU A 942 88.34 16.70 39.07
N TYR A 943 89.00 17.22 40.11
CA TYR A 943 88.36 17.89 41.24
C TYR A 943 87.66 19.19 40.81
N ASP A 944 88.31 20.01 39.98
CA ASP A 944 87.71 21.22 39.42
C ASP A 944 86.55 20.87 38.47
N ARG A 945 86.63 19.74 37.75
CA ARG A 945 85.54 19.22 36.92
C ARG A 945 84.37 18.74 37.77
N GLU A 946 84.60 17.95 38.82
CA GLU A 946 83.55 17.47 39.73
C GLU A 946 82.90 18.62 40.51
N THR A 947 83.69 19.57 41.00
CA THR A 947 83.16 20.74 41.71
C THR A 947 82.38 21.66 40.78
N ASN A 948 82.81 21.84 39.53
CA ASN A 948 82.03 22.60 38.55
C ASN A 948 80.79 21.83 38.09
N LEU A 949 80.85 20.52 37.92
CA LEU A 949 79.68 19.70 37.59
C LEU A 949 78.65 19.73 38.74
N ALA A 950 79.09 19.60 39.99
CA ALA A 950 78.24 19.72 41.17
C ALA A 950 77.59 21.10 41.27
N LYS A 951 78.35 22.18 41.01
CA LYS A 951 77.80 23.55 40.96
C LYS A 951 76.78 23.72 39.83
N THR A 952 77.05 23.18 38.64
CA THR A 952 76.15 23.30 37.48
C THR A 952 74.85 22.53 37.71
N LEU A 953 74.93 21.32 38.29
CA LEU A 953 73.76 20.52 38.68
C LEU A 953 72.96 21.20 39.80
N LEU A 954 73.63 21.77 40.82
CA LEU A 954 72.95 22.56 41.84
C LEU A 954 72.22 23.78 41.25
N THR A 955 72.81 24.41 40.23
CA THR A 955 72.22 25.55 39.52
C THR A 955 71.00 25.13 38.69
N ALA A 956 71.10 23.98 38.01
CA ALA A 956 69.99 23.42 37.25
C ALA A 956 68.82 23.02 38.16
N ILE A 957 69.09 22.39 39.32
CA ILE A 957 68.06 22.04 40.32
C ILE A 957 67.45 23.31 40.93
N TYR A 958 68.25 24.34 41.22
CA TYR A 958 67.75 25.63 41.71
C TYR A 958 66.83 26.33 40.69
N ASN A 959 67.17 26.30 39.41
CA ASN A 959 66.31 26.87 38.37
C ASN A 959 65.04 26.02 38.19
N LEU A 960 65.15 24.69 38.19
CA LEU A 960 64.00 23.78 38.10
C LEU A 960 63.00 23.98 39.26
N SER A 961 63.52 24.21 40.48
CA SER A 961 62.72 24.53 41.66
C SER A 961 61.97 25.87 41.55
N ASN A 962 62.51 26.84 40.81
CA ASN A 962 61.87 28.14 40.61
C ASN A 962 60.88 28.13 39.43
N ASP A 963 61.21 27.40 38.36
CA ASP A 963 60.41 27.37 37.15
C ASP A 963 59.17 26.46 37.27
N ILE A 964 59.21 25.43 38.13
CA ILE A 964 58.08 24.53 38.40
C ILE A 964 57.80 24.43 39.92
N PRO A 965 56.97 25.34 40.48
CA PRO A 965 56.75 25.43 41.93
C PRO A 965 56.10 24.18 42.56
N GLU A 966 55.30 23.43 41.80
CA GLU A 966 54.66 22.19 42.29
C GLU A 966 55.66 21.05 42.55
N MET A 967 56.81 21.04 41.86
CA MET A 967 57.91 20.09 42.07
C MET A 967 58.88 20.54 43.17
N ALA A 968 58.79 21.80 43.62
CA ALA A 968 59.71 22.36 44.62
C ALA A 968 59.62 21.62 45.96
N GLY A 969 58.42 21.22 46.40
CA GLY A 969 58.24 20.47 47.65
C GLY A 969 58.87 19.08 47.60
N VAL A 970 58.70 18.34 46.50
CA VAL A 970 59.30 17.01 46.31
C VAL A 970 60.83 17.08 46.21
N LEU A 971 61.35 18.12 45.55
CA LEU A 971 62.78 18.36 45.45
C LEU A 971 63.38 18.78 46.80
N GLU A 972 62.73 19.64 47.57
CA GLU A 972 63.17 20.01 48.93
C GLU A 972 63.18 18.81 49.88
N ASP A 973 62.19 17.91 49.80
CA ASP A 973 62.13 16.70 50.62
C ASP A 973 63.24 15.70 50.25
N ALA A 974 63.46 15.45 48.95
CA ALA A 974 64.54 14.56 48.47
C ALA A 974 65.95 15.10 48.79
N LEU A 975 66.12 16.43 48.78
CA LEU A 975 67.37 17.11 49.15
C LEU A 975 67.59 17.12 50.66
N ARG A 976 66.52 17.21 51.46
CA ARG A 976 66.57 17.05 52.93
C ARG A 976 66.96 15.64 53.33
N GLU A 977 66.45 14.60 52.66
CA GLU A 977 66.82 13.20 52.96
C GLU A 977 68.31 12.92 52.71
N ASN A 978 68.95 13.62 51.77
CA ASN A 978 70.37 13.43 51.43
C ASN A 978 71.31 14.50 52.03
N ASN A 979 70.84 15.37 52.94
CA ASN A 979 71.62 16.45 53.58
C ASN A 979 72.31 17.43 52.61
N ILE A 980 71.71 17.73 51.47
CA ILE A 980 72.25 18.70 50.51
C ILE A 980 71.38 19.95 50.54
N ALA A 981 71.95 21.10 50.94
CA ALA A 981 71.25 22.37 51.00
C ALA A 981 71.32 23.12 49.65
N LEU A 982 70.16 23.57 49.16
CA LEU A 982 70.08 24.44 47.98
C LEU A 982 70.71 25.83 48.28
N PRO A 983 71.51 26.39 47.37
CA PRO A 983 72.03 27.76 47.53
C PRO A 983 70.88 28.76 47.48
N SER A 984 70.85 29.72 48.41
CA SER A 984 69.81 30.76 48.48
C SER A 984 69.88 31.82 47.37
N ARG A 985 70.82 31.68 46.42
CA ARG A 985 71.07 32.61 45.33
C ARG A 985 71.72 31.86 44.15
N ALA A 986 71.27 32.11 42.92
CA ALA A 986 71.85 31.52 41.73
C ALA A 986 73.38 31.76 41.68
N PRO A 987 74.23 30.72 41.57
CA PRO A 987 75.67 30.92 41.44
C PRO A 987 75.99 31.62 40.11
N SER A 988 76.83 32.65 40.18
CA SER A 988 77.25 33.48 39.04
C SER A 988 77.79 32.62 37.90
N SER A 989 77.28 32.85 36.69
CA SER A 989 77.87 32.29 35.46
C SER A 989 79.36 32.56 35.42
N ILE A 990 80.13 31.51 35.13
CA ILE A 990 81.58 31.55 34.87
C ILE A 990 81.93 32.69 33.89
N ASP A 991 82.83 33.57 34.32
CA ASP A 991 83.49 34.59 33.50
C ASP A 991 84.29 33.92 32.37
N THR A 992 83.89 34.14 31.12
CA THR A 992 84.77 33.97 29.95
C THR A 992 84.95 35.31 29.25
N GLN A 993 86.12 35.93 29.49
CA GLN A 993 86.61 37.09 28.75
C GLN A 993 87.02 36.70 27.31
N SER A 994 86.53 37.43 26.30
CA SER A 994 87.24 37.79 25.04
C SER A 994 86.28 38.62 24.16
N GLN A 995 86.39 39.94 24.16
CA GLN A 995 87.17 40.81 23.25
C GLN A 995 86.52 41.15 21.88
N ALA A 996 86.41 42.47 21.66
CA ALA A 996 86.36 43.23 20.39
C ALA A 996 85.08 43.12 19.53
N ALA A 997 84.27 44.20 19.47
CA ALA A 997 84.31 45.30 18.47
C ALA A 997 83.86 44.81 17.07
N SER A 998 82.82 45.32 16.39
CA SER A 998 82.32 46.68 16.12
C SER A 998 80.96 46.48 15.36
N GLN A 999 79.96 47.36 15.26
CA GLN A 999 79.92 48.76 14.83
C GLN A 999 78.54 49.39 15.19
N ARG A 1000 78.59 50.69 15.54
CA ARG A 1000 77.70 51.82 15.11
C ARG A 1000 76.16 51.65 15.19
N SER A 1001 75.50 52.28 16.16
CA SER A 1001 74.99 53.68 16.19
C SER A 1001 73.65 53.90 15.44
N PHE A 1002 72.57 54.20 16.16
CA PHE A 1002 72.07 55.58 16.37
C PHE A 1002 70.86 55.64 17.33
N ASN A 1003 70.82 56.75 18.07
CA ASN A 1003 69.86 57.27 19.06
C ASN A 1003 68.38 57.20 18.62
N SER A 1004 67.36 57.03 19.48
CA SER A 1004 67.03 57.57 20.83
C SER A 1004 66.58 59.04 20.89
N ARG A 1005 65.30 59.23 21.22
CA ARG A 1005 64.67 60.26 22.09
C ARG A 1005 63.21 60.46 21.67
N GLY A 1006 62.21 60.51 22.55
CA GLY A 1006 62.13 60.49 24.02
C GLY A 1006 60.66 60.23 24.38
N SER A 1007 60.11 60.44 25.56
CA SER A 1007 60.60 60.95 26.84
C SER A 1007 59.36 61.11 27.74
N TYR A 1008 59.33 60.42 28.91
CA TYR A 1008 58.66 60.83 30.17
C TYR A 1008 57.11 60.89 30.16
N LYS A 1009 56.31 60.69 31.23
CA LYS A 1009 56.35 60.83 32.70
C LYS A 1009 55.06 60.10 33.21
N SER A 1010 55.08 59.18 34.18
CA SER A 1010 55.00 59.34 35.66
C SER A 1010 53.65 59.73 36.30
N GLN A 1011 53.28 58.94 37.32
CA GLN A 1011 52.54 59.24 38.58
C GLN A 1011 51.00 59.33 38.54
N GLN A 1012 50.20 58.54 39.28
CA GLN A 1012 50.11 58.20 40.73
C GLN A 1012 49.19 59.16 41.53
N SER A 1013 48.45 58.59 42.50
CA SER A 1013 47.56 59.16 43.53
C SER A 1013 46.07 59.31 43.16
N GLY A 1014 45.07 59.04 44.02
CA GLY A 1014 45.08 58.57 45.41
C GLY A 1014 43.65 58.62 46.02
N GLN A 1015 43.37 57.65 46.91
CA GLN A 1015 42.53 57.66 48.14
C GLN A 1015 41.18 58.41 48.18
N GLN A 1016 40.05 57.70 48.34
CA GLN A 1016 39.37 57.30 49.61
C GLN A 1016 38.70 58.43 50.42
N SER A 1017 37.38 58.28 50.67
CA SER A 1017 36.67 58.37 51.97
C SER A 1017 35.15 58.53 51.73
N ARG A 1018 34.31 57.55 52.10
CA ARG A 1018 33.62 57.27 53.39
C ARG A 1018 32.23 57.93 53.53
N GLN A 1019 31.21 57.06 53.69
CA GLN A 1019 30.08 57.06 54.65
C GLN A 1019 29.20 58.32 54.81
N SER A 1020 27.88 58.30 55.07
CA SER A 1020 26.83 57.27 55.19
C SER A 1020 25.50 57.99 55.56
N ARG A 1021 24.37 57.33 55.27
CA ARG A 1021 23.00 57.41 55.88
C ARG A 1021 21.92 58.37 55.31
N GLN A 1022 20.93 57.68 54.74
CA GLN A 1022 19.46 57.74 54.95
C GLN A 1022 18.67 59.04 54.70
N SER A 1023 17.78 59.01 53.69
CA SER A 1023 16.30 59.09 53.86
C SER A 1023 15.58 59.47 52.55
N SER A 1024 14.71 58.55 52.12
CA SER A 1024 13.45 58.67 51.37
C SER A 1024 12.92 60.06 50.97
N ARG A 1025 12.61 60.26 49.67
CA ARG A 1025 11.26 60.37 49.07
C ARG A 1025 11.25 60.99 47.66
N SER A 1026 10.60 60.27 46.75
CA SER A 1026 9.58 60.72 45.79
C SER A 1026 9.86 61.77 44.69
N ARG A 1027 9.55 61.29 43.46
CA ARG A 1027 8.78 61.92 42.35
C ARG A 1027 9.45 62.90 41.38
N GLN A 1028 9.24 62.55 40.10
CA GLN A 1028 9.14 63.36 38.87
C GLN A 1028 10.44 64.07 38.45
N TYR A 1029 10.92 63.96 37.21
CA TYR A 1029 10.26 63.72 35.92
C TYR A 1029 10.73 62.45 35.20
#